data_AF-A0A651E0I5-F1
#
_entry.id   AF-A0A651E0I5-F1
#
_cell.length_a   1.000
_cell.length_b   1.000
_cell.length_c   1.000
_cell.angle_alpha   90.00
_cell.angle_beta   90.00
_cell.angle_gamma   90.00
#
_symmetry.space_group_name_H-M   'P 1'
#
loop_
_entity.id
_entity.type
_entity.pdbx_description
1 polymer ?
#
loop_
_entity_poly.entity_id
_entity_poly.type
_entity_poly.pdbx_seq_one_letter_code
_entity_poly.pdbx_strand_id
1 'polypeptide(L)'
;MKSRLHVLAASVSGAFVTLVVVYAWAAAVASPTHFPDERLEAAVRNALEGVGRTFTPTELERITELDAEAFGITSLEGIEQLANLAVLNLRGNRVADVSPLTALSRLQHLSLRDNDITDLEAVNLGVLAALPELRSLDLRHNRGPSHPESPDDHDRISDISVLAEFVRLEVLDLADNHVADITALSGLTRLRHLDLRYNQLGLADLAPVAPLTQLEYLNLRETGTTDLTGIQELRNLGYLNLHSNSDVASIEPIAGLPRLHTLILRGVPVGREIDVIETLPALRRLNLRETGVTDLTPLARLMERGALQDDPERGVFAEIDIRENPVHLRGDPDGYQVLEPYWENIARRDPQLLPPPLSRDVVISEVMSSNGSTIDDGAGNYPDWIELHNRGDNSVDLSGYYLSDHADRSTRWRFPDGAGIAARGYLLVWASGRDFGTTDGTGPDGRFHASFRLSSDGEAVILTAPDGRTRVDAVSIPPLPRDVSYGLSDTNGQLHVTFSQPTPEAANDDAFEYRRLVFSHAQGFHSAGFDLEIAARTEFDDRETSIYYTLDGSVPDPAAVDEPRSYQVMNYEVDELEAWEERTYRYDVPIRVRTDTEAAYTIADSLAGLPRIVDIDTTSPNAEFWDWHPPRSDTVRATVVRAAAFARDPNAGGEYRRVSQVESATYIVTPQGQDRFSLPTISIITPPSGLFDYDDGIYVAGRIYDDNLPYERTWMAQEANYSQRWERPAHLTFFEPEAREPVFSIDAGVRIHGSFSRSQPLKTLRLYARKDYDVTNYFEHAFFTGATRRDGSGEPVERYKRLLLRSGQSLFRSHLQDAVIQHHLIDHLNVDMLRYRPVVHFVNGEYWGIKNLRERFDRFYLESNYGFDPDEVIVVEGPFGFDWQLDEGLPGENRPYFELVRFIEDSDMSEAANYEQIHSQMDVLSFIDYNIIRIYSGDRDGVNKHVAVWRQRGDYDPDAEPGYDRRWRWHTWDLDNAFMDQHNTMEFYANDGFDVEEEMLEDAGSVSDADYDYDYDYDGAEPRRSRDPAYTAMIVSLFASDEFRSLFLNRFAGLLNTVFQPDEMNASIDRAEALLEPEIAEHIERWGHPFSVDAWRAHVLSHRDFVAERVDVQREHILEYFQRRGYDLPGTYVLQTGSRQPEGGYVRVALVDVDSSTPGVTDRSSWQGVWFAGSPLELEAVPEPGYRFAAWHGDLDAAVGAAAAGDAVARERRLTIEPTGDVEVFASFERVGN
;
A
#
# COMPACT_ATOMS: atom_id res chain seq x y z
N MET A 1 12.63 70.66 25.19
CA MET A 1 13.19 72.03 25.18
C MET A 1 14.71 71.92 25.26
N LYS A 2 15.48 72.51 24.31
CA LYS A 2 16.95 72.37 24.13
C LYS A 2 17.36 70.91 23.74
N SER A 3 18.06 70.60 22.63
CA SER A 3 19.30 71.13 21.99
C SER A 3 20.57 70.73 22.75
N ARG A 4 21.72 70.36 22.15
CA ARG A 4 22.45 70.96 20.99
C ARG A 4 23.61 69.99 20.56
N LEU A 5 23.86 69.68 19.26
CA LEU A 5 24.79 70.30 18.28
C LEU A 5 26.24 69.74 18.16
N HIS A 6 26.70 69.58 16.89
CA HIS A 6 28.06 69.91 16.34
C HIS A 6 29.28 68.98 16.58
N VAL A 7 30.38 68.98 15.80
CA VAL A 7 30.87 69.90 14.71
C VAL A 7 31.80 69.23 13.63
N LEU A 8 31.98 69.95 12.50
CA LEU A 8 32.95 69.92 11.36
C LEU A 8 34.41 69.41 11.59
N ALA A 9 35.32 69.16 10.61
CA ALA A 9 35.40 68.96 9.12
C ALA A 9 36.82 68.36 8.79
N ALA A 10 37.58 68.44 7.66
CA ALA A 10 37.66 69.13 6.33
C ALA A 10 38.81 68.44 5.48
N SER A 11 39.31 68.75 4.26
CA SER A 11 38.99 69.60 3.06
C SER A 11 40.10 69.49 1.95
N VAL A 12 39.80 69.71 0.64
CA VAL A 12 40.72 70.24 -0.45
C VAL A 12 41.84 69.29 -0.99
N SER A 13 42.28 69.20 -2.28
CA SER A 13 41.85 69.71 -3.63
C SER A 13 42.65 69.09 -4.82
N GLY A 14 42.18 69.16 -6.09
CA GLY A 14 42.91 68.85 -7.35
C GLY A 14 42.07 69.14 -8.63
N ALA A 15 42.66 69.35 -9.83
CA ALA A 15 41.92 69.71 -11.07
C ALA A 15 42.71 69.62 -12.42
N PHE A 16 42.06 69.35 -13.58
CA PHE A 16 42.14 70.08 -14.89
C PHE A 16 41.35 69.42 -16.08
N VAL A 17 41.18 70.17 -17.21
CA VAL A 17 40.81 69.78 -18.62
C VAL A 17 39.32 69.80 -19.11
N THR A 18 39.08 70.75 -20.06
CA THR A 18 38.07 70.98 -21.16
C THR A 18 37.05 69.91 -21.66
N LEU A 19 35.99 70.21 -22.45
CA LEU A 19 35.15 71.41 -22.81
C LEU A 19 34.05 70.98 -23.85
N VAL A 20 33.01 71.80 -24.11
CA VAL A 20 31.94 71.68 -25.15
C VAL A 20 30.85 70.61 -24.83
N VAL A 21 29.53 70.73 -25.05
CA VAL A 21 28.47 71.78 -25.14
C VAL A 21 27.38 71.26 -26.11
N VAL A 22 26.16 71.08 -25.58
CA VAL A 22 24.87 70.83 -26.27
C VAL A 22 24.62 69.45 -26.92
N TYR A 23 23.41 68.92 -26.65
CA TYR A 23 22.79 67.69 -27.16
C TYR A 23 23.51 66.34 -26.94
N ALA A 24 23.28 65.77 -25.76
CA ALA A 24 23.14 64.33 -25.59
C ALA A 24 21.99 64.04 -24.60
N TRP A 25 20.93 63.36 -25.06
CA TRP A 25 20.07 62.58 -24.19
C TRP A 25 20.84 61.30 -23.88
N ALA A 26 21.42 61.21 -22.69
CA ALA A 26 21.99 59.98 -22.16
C ALA A 26 21.83 60.05 -20.64
N ALA A 27 21.17 59.05 -20.06
CA ALA A 27 20.95 59.02 -18.63
C ALA A 27 22.29 58.96 -17.89
N ALA A 28 22.39 59.70 -16.78
CA ALA A 28 23.05 59.13 -15.62
C ALA A 28 22.19 57.94 -15.19
N VAL A 29 22.41 56.79 -15.82
CA VAL A 29 21.83 55.53 -15.39
C VAL A 29 22.36 55.33 -13.99
N ALA A 30 21.49 55.48 -12.98
CA ALA A 30 21.68 54.73 -11.76
C ALA A 30 21.70 53.27 -12.24
N SER A 31 22.87 52.64 -12.25
CA SER A 31 23.06 51.26 -12.73
C SER A 31 21.87 50.45 -12.25
N PRO A 32 21.11 49.77 -13.13
CA PRO A 32 19.90 49.08 -12.69
C PRO A 32 20.27 48.22 -11.49
N THR A 33 19.66 48.52 -10.34
CA THR A 33 19.93 47.82 -9.09
C THR A 33 19.29 46.46 -9.24
N HIS A 34 20.07 45.58 -9.85
CA HIS A 34 19.65 44.34 -10.47
C HIS A 34 19.93 43.21 -9.51
N PHE A 35 19.00 42.28 -9.45
CA PHE A 35 19.15 41.01 -8.76
C PHE A 35 19.15 39.97 -9.89
N PRO A 36 20.26 39.23 -10.12
CA PRO A 36 20.36 38.29 -11.24
C PRO A 36 19.30 37.17 -11.19
N ASP A 37 18.86 36.83 -9.98
CA ASP A 37 17.68 36.01 -9.74
C ASP A 37 16.41 36.88 -9.86
N GLU A 38 15.63 36.67 -10.92
CA GLU A 38 14.38 37.43 -11.17
C GLU A 38 13.32 37.22 -10.08
N ARG A 39 13.38 36.13 -9.31
CA ARG A 39 12.47 35.86 -8.21
C ARG A 39 12.83 36.70 -6.99
N LEU A 40 14.13 36.86 -6.73
CA LEU A 40 14.63 37.82 -5.74
C LEU A 40 14.28 39.26 -6.15
N GLU A 41 14.41 39.62 -7.43
CA GLU A 41 13.96 40.92 -7.91
C GLU A 41 12.44 41.10 -7.71
N ALA A 42 11.63 40.08 -7.97
CA ALA A 42 10.19 40.11 -7.74
C ALA A 42 9.81 40.28 -6.26
N ALA A 43 10.50 39.64 -5.33
CA ALA A 43 10.29 39.83 -3.89
C ALA A 43 10.59 41.28 -3.47
N VAL A 44 11.71 41.84 -3.93
CA VAL A 44 12.09 43.25 -3.69
C VAL A 44 11.10 44.24 -4.35
N ARG A 45 10.49 43.88 -5.48
CA ARG A 45 9.38 44.65 -6.11
C ARG A 45 8.11 44.63 -5.28
N ASN A 46 7.78 43.49 -4.69
CA ASN A 46 6.61 43.32 -3.83
C ASN A 46 6.72 44.18 -2.57
N ALA A 47 7.88 44.13 -1.90
CA ALA A 47 8.22 44.95 -0.73
C ALA A 47 8.23 46.48 -0.98
N LEU A 48 8.14 46.92 -2.25
CA LEU A 48 8.14 48.33 -2.66
C LEU A 48 6.89 48.72 -3.49
N GLU A 49 5.84 47.88 -3.49
CA GLU A 49 4.55 48.09 -4.17
C GLU A 49 4.70 48.49 -5.67
N GLY A 50 5.71 47.95 -6.37
CA GLY A 50 6.26 48.58 -7.59
C GLY A 50 6.37 47.69 -8.84
N VAL A 51 5.32 47.66 -9.67
CA VAL A 51 5.35 47.02 -11.01
C VAL A 51 6.13 47.87 -12.03
N GLY A 52 7.10 47.28 -12.72
CA GLY A 52 7.63 47.79 -14.00
C GLY A 52 8.54 49.04 -13.97
N ARG A 53 9.07 49.44 -12.80
CA ARG A 53 10.02 50.58 -12.68
C ARG A 53 11.39 50.14 -12.16
N THR A 54 12.48 50.79 -12.57
CA THR A 54 13.79 50.61 -11.93
C THR A 54 13.75 51.19 -10.51
N PHE A 55 14.38 50.49 -9.56
CA PHE A 55 14.50 50.98 -8.19
C PHE A 55 15.55 52.10 -8.09
N THR A 56 15.48 52.88 -7.02
CA THR A 56 16.57 53.77 -6.61
C THR A 56 17.26 53.25 -5.34
N PRO A 57 18.56 53.53 -5.12
CA PRO A 57 19.25 53.09 -3.90
C PRO A 57 18.54 53.53 -2.61
N THR A 58 17.95 54.72 -2.59
CA THR A 58 17.19 55.25 -1.43
C THR A 58 15.81 54.60 -1.23
N GLU A 59 15.35 53.76 -2.16
CA GLU A 59 14.21 52.87 -1.94
C GLU A 59 14.65 51.51 -1.39
N LEU A 60 15.75 50.94 -1.90
CA LEU A 60 16.36 49.72 -1.35
C LEU A 60 16.86 49.93 0.10
N GLU A 61 17.45 51.09 0.40
CA GLU A 61 17.82 51.52 1.76
C GLU A 61 16.62 51.59 2.74
N ARG A 62 15.37 51.57 2.26
CA ARG A 62 14.18 51.58 3.13
C ARG A 62 13.66 50.19 3.47
N ILE A 63 14.17 49.14 2.83
CA ILE A 63 13.84 47.76 3.16
C ILE A 63 14.65 47.35 4.40
N THR A 64 13.97 47.31 5.55
CA THR A 64 14.50 46.77 6.81
C THR A 64 14.04 45.35 7.07
N GLU A 65 12.98 44.91 6.40
CA GLU A 65 12.36 43.59 6.49
C GLU A 65 12.02 43.17 5.06
N LEU A 66 12.42 41.97 4.65
CA LEU A 66 12.08 41.40 3.34
C LEU A 66 11.43 40.03 3.57
N ASP A 67 10.19 39.92 3.11
CA ASP A 67 9.48 38.66 3.00
C ASP A 67 9.56 38.17 1.56
N ALA A 68 10.20 37.02 1.38
CA ALA A 68 10.47 36.38 0.08
C ALA A 68 10.03 34.91 0.09
N GLU A 69 9.00 34.58 0.86
CA GLU A 69 8.45 33.22 0.96
C GLU A 69 7.92 32.68 -0.37
N ALA A 70 8.31 31.44 -0.72
CA ALA A 70 7.83 30.70 -1.88
C ALA A 70 8.02 31.39 -3.26
N PHE A 71 9.04 32.25 -3.39
CA PHE A 71 9.34 32.92 -4.67
C PHE A 71 10.07 32.01 -5.67
N GLY A 72 10.70 30.92 -5.23
CA GLY A 72 11.54 30.05 -6.05
C GLY A 72 12.97 30.59 -6.26
N ILE A 73 13.47 31.35 -5.29
CA ILE A 73 14.82 31.96 -5.31
C ILE A 73 15.89 30.87 -5.22
N THR A 74 16.91 31.01 -6.06
CA THR A 74 18.08 30.11 -6.13
C THR A 74 19.39 30.81 -5.77
N SER A 75 19.52 32.09 -6.14
CA SER A 75 20.68 32.92 -5.85
C SER A 75 20.30 34.15 -5.03
N LEU A 76 21.16 34.48 -4.06
CA LEU A 76 21.04 35.69 -3.24
C LEU A 76 21.92 36.85 -3.76
N GLU A 77 22.54 36.71 -4.94
CA GLU A 77 23.37 37.77 -5.51
C GLU A 77 22.56 39.08 -5.72
N GLY A 78 23.14 40.20 -5.32
CA GLY A 78 22.50 41.51 -5.36
C GLY A 78 21.75 41.88 -4.08
N ILE A 79 21.51 40.95 -3.14
CA ILE A 79 20.84 41.24 -1.86
C ILE A 79 21.65 42.20 -0.97
N GLU A 80 22.97 42.32 -1.20
CA GLU A 80 23.88 43.24 -0.50
C GLU A 80 23.48 44.71 -0.66
N GLN A 81 22.68 45.03 -1.69
CA GLN A 81 22.10 46.35 -1.92
C GLN A 81 21.08 46.74 -0.82
N LEU A 82 20.54 45.77 -0.08
CA LEU A 82 19.59 45.97 1.03
C LEU A 82 20.30 46.27 2.36
N ALA A 83 21.24 47.22 2.36
CA ALA A 83 22.20 47.44 3.46
C ALA A 83 21.61 47.83 4.84
N ASN A 84 20.29 48.00 4.95
CA ASN A 84 19.56 48.25 6.20
C ASN A 84 18.70 47.05 6.66
N LEU A 85 18.72 45.92 5.96
CA LEU A 85 17.95 44.71 6.26
C LEU A 85 18.28 44.13 7.64
N ALA A 86 17.25 43.82 8.41
CA ALA A 86 17.30 43.25 9.76
C ALA A 86 16.52 41.93 9.88
N VAL A 87 15.46 41.75 9.09
CA VAL A 87 14.68 40.51 8.99
C VAL A 87 14.65 40.04 7.55
N LEU A 88 14.95 38.75 7.33
CA LEU A 88 14.88 38.10 6.02
C LEU A 88 14.18 36.74 6.14
N ASN A 89 13.01 36.63 5.51
CA ASN A 89 12.32 35.35 5.32
C ASN A 89 12.60 34.81 3.92
N LEU A 90 13.36 33.72 3.83
CA LEU A 90 13.62 33.00 2.57
C LEU A 90 12.87 31.66 2.54
N ARG A 91 11.83 31.46 3.35
CA ARG A 91 11.09 30.20 3.42
C ARG A 91 10.60 29.68 2.05
N GLY A 92 10.71 28.38 1.77
CA GLY A 92 10.12 27.78 0.56
C GLY A 92 10.87 28.13 -0.73
N ASN A 93 12.20 28.27 -0.66
CA ASN A 93 13.06 28.59 -1.81
C ASN A 93 14.08 27.46 -2.03
N ARG A 94 15.16 27.69 -2.80
CA ARG A 94 16.22 26.70 -3.09
C ARG A 94 17.59 27.37 -3.05
N VAL A 95 17.89 28.03 -1.93
CA VAL A 95 19.09 28.88 -1.78
C VAL A 95 20.35 28.03 -1.73
N ALA A 96 21.17 28.09 -2.79
CA ALA A 96 22.38 27.29 -2.92
C ALA A 96 23.63 27.89 -2.20
N ASP A 97 23.64 29.19 -1.92
CA ASP A 97 24.74 29.86 -1.21
C ASP A 97 24.23 31.07 -0.40
N VAL A 98 24.58 31.12 0.88
CA VAL A 98 24.21 32.24 1.78
C VAL A 98 25.29 33.31 1.93
N SER A 99 26.45 33.14 1.27
CA SER A 99 27.58 34.08 1.35
C SER A 99 27.24 35.56 1.06
N PRO A 100 26.32 35.93 0.14
CA PRO A 100 25.89 37.31 -0.05
C PRO A 100 25.36 38.00 1.23
N LEU A 101 24.77 37.23 2.16
CA LEU A 101 24.24 37.78 3.41
C LEU A 101 25.33 38.33 4.35
N THR A 102 26.62 38.02 4.12
CA THR A 102 27.75 38.57 4.90
C THR A 102 27.86 40.09 4.82
N ALA A 103 27.37 40.72 3.76
CA ALA A 103 27.32 42.18 3.64
C ALA A 103 26.28 42.83 4.58
N LEU A 104 25.25 42.07 5.00
CA LEU A 104 24.09 42.56 5.73
C LEU A 104 24.37 42.69 7.23
N SER A 105 25.28 43.60 7.58
CA SER A 105 25.75 43.87 8.96
C SER A 105 24.68 44.21 10.01
N ARG A 106 23.41 44.36 9.62
CA ARG A 106 22.26 44.57 10.52
C ARG A 106 21.28 43.39 10.60
N LEU A 107 21.51 42.32 9.84
CA LEU A 107 20.65 41.14 9.85
C LEU A 107 20.61 40.53 11.26
N GLN A 108 19.41 40.43 11.82
CA GLN A 108 19.11 39.94 13.17
C GLN A 108 18.35 38.61 13.14
N HIS A 109 17.45 38.48 12.16
CA HIS A 109 16.60 37.31 11.97
C HIS A 109 16.72 36.80 10.53
N LEU A 110 17.03 35.51 10.39
CA LEU A 110 17.12 34.80 9.11
C LEU A 110 16.31 33.50 9.20
N SER A 111 15.37 33.30 8.29
CA SER A 111 14.75 31.99 8.04
C SER A 111 15.22 31.42 6.71
N LEU A 112 15.79 30.22 6.78
CA LEU A 112 16.16 29.32 5.68
C LEU A 112 15.36 28.01 5.81
N ARG A 113 14.14 28.10 6.35
CA ARG A 113 13.20 26.98 6.47
C ARG A 113 12.72 26.53 5.09
N ASP A 114 12.41 25.24 4.91
CA ASP A 114 11.85 24.72 3.65
C ASP A 114 12.72 25.15 2.43
N ASN A 115 14.04 24.90 2.44
CA ASN A 115 15.01 25.35 1.41
C ASN A 115 15.87 24.23 0.78
N ASP A 116 15.48 22.97 0.96
CA ASP A 116 16.19 21.78 0.46
C ASP A 116 17.66 21.63 0.99
N ILE A 117 18.03 22.31 2.10
CA ILE A 117 19.40 22.38 2.64
C ILE A 117 19.75 21.14 3.50
N THR A 118 20.52 20.20 2.97
CA THR A 118 20.92 18.98 3.71
C THR A 118 22.31 19.09 4.37
N ASP A 119 23.20 19.90 3.79
CA ASP A 119 24.57 20.16 4.25
C ASP A 119 24.78 21.66 4.54
N LEU A 120 25.19 21.98 5.77
CA LEU A 120 25.39 23.35 6.24
C LEU A 120 26.75 23.95 5.84
N GLU A 121 27.75 23.13 5.51
CA GLU A 121 29.00 23.60 4.87
C GLU A 121 28.79 23.89 3.39
N ALA A 122 28.03 23.04 2.67
CA ALA A 122 27.78 23.19 1.24
C ALA A 122 27.15 24.55 0.86
N VAL A 123 26.17 25.02 1.65
CA VAL A 123 25.55 26.36 1.46
C VAL A 123 26.37 27.52 2.06
N ASN A 124 27.57 27.25 2.56
CA ASN A 124 28.48 28.17 3.26
C ASN A 124 27.95 28.77 4.58
N LEU A 125 27.02 28.13 5.30
CA LEU A 125 26.32 28.74 6.45
C LEU A 125 27.29 29.35 7.49
N GLY A 126 28.41 28.68 7.77
CA GLY A 126 29.40 29.09 8.77
C GLY A 126 29.94 30.52 8.62
N VAL A 127 29.93 31.11 7.42
CA VAL A 127 30.40 32.50 7.24
C VAL A 127 29.50 33.53 7.95
N LEU A 128 28.24 33.17 8.23
CA LEU A 128 27.28 34.05 8.90
C LEU A 128 27.52 34.18 10.41
N ALA A 129 28.31 33.29 11.03
CA ALA A 129 28.72 33.43 12.45
C ALA A 129 29.51 34.71 12.73
N ALA A 130 30.08 35.34 11.69
CA ALA A 130 30.75 36.63 11.77
C ALA A 130 29.79 37.84 11.86
N LEU A 131 28.50 37.68 11.53
CA LEU A 131 27.53 38.78 11.56
C LEU A 131 27.36 39.32 13.00
N PRO A 132 27.49 40.64 13.23
CA PRO A 132 27.52 41.18 14.58
C PRO A 132 26.15 41.14 15.25
N GLU A 133 25.06 41.29 14.49
CA GLU A 133 23.69 41.43 15.01
C GLU A 133 22.80 40.19 14.83
N LEU A 134 23.26 39.12 14.19
CA LEU A 134 22.45 37.89 14.04
C LEU A 134 22.15 37.28 15.41
N ARG A 135 20.86 37.07 15.72
CA ARG A 135 20.36 36.47 16.99
C ARG A 135 19.40 35.31 16.76
N SER A 136 18.78 35.22 15.59
CA SER A 136 17.73 34.25 15.29
C SER A 136 18.01 33.58 13.96
N LEU A 137 18.06 32.25 13.98
CA LEU A 137 18.24 31.40 12.82
C LEU A 137 17.17 30.31 12.82
N ASP A 138 16.45 30.17 11.72
CA ASP A 138 15.45 29.12 11.48
C ASP A 138 15.91 28.27 10.30
N LEU A 139 16.16 26.99 10.58
CA LEU A 139 16.62 25.94 9.66
C LEU A 139 15.61 24.78 9.61
N ARG A 140 14.38 25.01 10.05
CA ARG A 140 13.34 23.98 10.14
C ARG A 140 13.05 23.31 8.79
N HIS A 141 12.74 22.01 8.82
CA HIS A 141 12.19 21.26 7.68
C HIS A 141 12.99 21.51 6.39
N ASN A 142 14.27 21.15 6.43
CA ASN A 142 15.10 21.11 5.23
C ASN A 142 15.29 19.65 4.82
N ARG A 143 14.60 19.29 3.74
CA ARG A 143 14.49 17.95 3.18
C ARG A 143 14.99 18.03 1.74
N GLY A 144 16.01 17.25 1.39
CA GLY A 144 16.59 17.20 0.05
C GLY A 144 15.63 16.57 -0.98
N PRO A 145 16.10 16.24 -2.19
CA PRO A 145 15.33 15.38 -3.10
C PRO A 145 15.06 14.01 -2.47
N SER A 146 13.99 13.35 -2.93
CA SER A 146 13.68 11.96 -2.59
C SER A 146 14.76 11.02 -3.12
N HIS A 147 15.16 10.03 -2.34
CA HIS A 147 16.09 9.01 -2.81
C HIS A 147 15.41 8.12 -3.87
N PRO A 148 15.99 7.92 -5.07
CA PRO A 148 15.33 7.15 -6.14
C PRO A 148 14.99 5.71 -5.78
N GLU A 149 15.70 5.13 -4.80
CA GLU A 149 15.50 3.77 -4.30
C GLU A 149 14.57 3.72 -3.06
N SER A 150 14.19 4.87 -2.51
CA SER A 150 13.24 5.00 -1.39
C SER A 150 12.56 6.38 -1.43
N PRO A 151 11.43 6.53 -2.15
CA PRO A 151 10.83 7.85 -2.40
C PRO A 151 10.39 8.63 -1.16
N ASP A 152 10.12 7.93 -0.04
CA ASP A 152 9.79 8.55 1.25
C ASP A 152 11.03 8.96 2.06
N ASP A 153 12.18 8.34 1.82
CA ASP A 153 13.44 8.76 2.42
C ASP A 153 14.09 9.91 1.63
N HIS A 154 14.62 10.86 2.38
CA HIS A 154 15.21 12.08 1.85
C HIS A 154 16.27 12.54 2.85
N ASP A 155 17.42 12.97 2.33
CA ASP A 155 18.45 13.62 3.13
C ASP A 155 17.89 14.84 3.89
N ARG A 156 18.37 15.07 5.12
CA ARG A 156 18.02 16.22 5.97
C ARG A 156 19.24 16.68 6.75
N ILE A 157 19.17 17.88 7.36
CA ILE A 157 20.23 18.37 8.26
C ILE A 157 20.46 17.35 9.38
N SER A 158 21.69 16.84 9.49
CA SER A 158 22.08 15.83 10.49
C SER A 158 23.35 16.25 11.23
N ASP A 159 24.39 16.66 10.51
CA ASP A 159 25.55 17.35 11.07
C ASP A 159 25.24 18.84 11.30
N ILE A 160 25.35 19.27 12.56
CA ILE A 160 25.17 20.67 12.99
C ILE A 160 26.44 21.26 13.62
N SER A 161 27.61 20.65 13.42
CA SER A 161 28.91 21.09 13.95
C SER A 161 29.24 22.55 13.59
N VAL A 162 28.87 22.98 12.38
CA VAL A 162 28.96 24.36 11.88
C VAL A 162 28.29 25.39 12.82
N LEU A 163 27.26 24.99 13.56
CA LEU A 163 26.54 25.88 14.47
C LEU A 163 27.34 26.23 15.74
N ALA A 164 28.42 25.49 16.07
CA ALA A 164 29.22 25.74 17.28
C ALA A 164 29.81 27.16 17.35
N GLU A 165 30.11 27.77 16.20
CA GLU A 165 30.64 29.15 16.11
C GLU A 165 29.56 30.24 16.31
N PHE A 166 28.27 29.88 16.28
CA PHE A 166 27.14 30.83 16.37
C PHE A 166 26.82 31.27 17.82
N VAL A 167 27.86 31.51 18.63
CA VAL A 167 27.83 31.90 20.07
C VAL A 167 27.08 33.20 20.40
N ARG A 168 26.43 33.84 19.42
CA ARG A 168 25.56 35.02 19.56
C ARG A 168 24.06 34.71 19.44
N LEU A 169 23.66 33.52 19.01
CA LEU A 169 22.24 33.18 18.85
C LEU A 169 21.50 33.20 20.19
N GLU A 170 20.28 33.71 20.13
CA GLU A 170 19.29 33.74 21.19
C GLU A 170 18.06 32.88 20.81
N VAL A 171 17.85 32.61 19.51
CA VAL A 171 16.79 31.75 18.96
C VAL A 171 17.38 30.83 17.89
N LEU A 172 17.06 29.53 17.97
CA LEU A 172 17.37 28.51 16.97
C LEU A 172 16.18 27.56 16.80
N ASP A 173 15.64 27.44 15.58
CA ASP A 173 14.69 26.36 15.20
C ASP A 173 15.42 25.40 14.25
N LEU A 174 15.53 24.14 14.68
CA LEU A 174 16.13 23.00 13.98
C LEU A 174 15.11 21.87 13.78
N ALA A 175 13.82 22.15 13.95
CA ALA A 175 12.78 21.13 13.89
C ALA A 175 12.70 20.43 12.52
N ASP A 176 12.21 19.18 12.51
CA ASP A 176 11.85 18.46 11.27
C ASP A 176 13.06 18.14 10.39
N ASN A 177 14.14 17.69 11.03
CA ASN A 177 15.43 17.37 10.46
C ASN A 177 15.89 15.97 10.97
N HIS A 178 17.16 15.60 10.79
CA HIS A 178 17.70 14.30 11.24
C HIS A 178 18.92 14.50 12.19
N VAL A 179 18.85 15.50 13.07
CA VAL A 179 19.91 15.80 14.04
C VAL A 179 19.95 14.73 15.13
N ALA A 180 21.09 14.04 15.24
CA ALA A 180 21.33 13.01 16.26
C ALA A 180 22.26 13.45 17.39
N ASP A 181 23.20 14.37 17.15
CA ASP A 181 24.13 14.90 18.16
C ASP A 181 24.00 16.42 18.30
N ILE A 182 23.63 16.87 19.50
CA ILE A 182 23.51 18.29 19.87
C ILE A 182 24.70 18.84 20.66
N THR A 183 25.81 18.11 20.75
CA THR A 183 27.03 18.52 21.46
C THR A 183 27.58 19.86 20.95
N ALA A 184 27.43 20.15 19.64
CA ALA A 184 27.77 21.43 19.03
C ALA A 184 27.04 22.64 19.66
N LEU A 185 25.81 22.44 20.16
CA LEU A 185 25.01 23.51 20.76
C LEU A 185 25.52 23.95 22.14
N SER A 186 26.34 23.14 22.83
CA SER A 186 26.79 23.39 24.21
C SER A 186 27.53 24.72 24.43
N GLY A 187 28.15 25.28 23.37
CA GLY A 187 28.81 26.59 23.41
C GLY A 187 27.85 27.78 23.34
N LEU A 188 26.61 27.59 22.87
CA LEU A 188 25.66 28.64 22.49
C LEU A 188 24.90 29.18 23.72
N THR A 189 25.61 29.46 24.80
CA THR A 189 25.16 29.87 26.14
C THR A 189 24.27 31.13 26.22
N ARG A 190 23.93 31.75 25.08
CA ARG A 190 22.97 32.84 24.93
C ARG A 190 21.58 32.40 24.47
N LEU A 191 21.41 31.16 24.01
CA LEU A 191 20.12 30.64 23.57
C LEU A 191 19.05 30.81 24.65
N ARG A 192 17.94 31.41 24.22
CA ARG A 192 16.69 31.64 24.99
C ARG A 192 15.58 30.75 24.45
N HIS A 193 15.63 30.41 23.16
CA HIS A 193 14.68 29.54 22.48
C HIS A 193 15.43 28.51 21.64
N LEU A 194 15.12 27.23 21.85
CA LEU A 194 15.62 26.10 21.07
C LEU A 194 14.44 25.17 20.72
N ASP A 195 14.21 24.96 19.43
CA ASP A 195 13.24 23.99 18.93
C ASP A 195 13.96 22.88 18.17
N LEU A 196 13.75 21.63 18.60
CA LEU A 196 14.35 20.40 18.10
C LEU A 196 13.31 19.34 17.76
N ARG A 197 12.00 19.66 17.74
CA ARG A 197 10.94 18.64 17.49
C ARG A 197 11.18 17.90 16.16
N TYR A 198 10.73 16.64 16.06
CA TYR A 198 10.92 15.83 14.85
C TYR A 198 12.40 15.77 14.43
N ASN A 199 13.21 15.18 15.31
CA ASN A 199 14.61 14.79 15.08
C ASN A 199 14.81 13.41 15.74
N GLN A 200 16.02 12.84 15.75
CA GLN A 200 16.26 11.55 16.40
C GLN A 200 17.57 11.58 17.19
N LEU A 201 17.51 12.09 18.43
CA LEU A 201 18.66 12.31 19.29
C LEU A 201 19.27 10.98 19.76
N GLY A 202 20.38 10.58 19.15
CA GLY A 202 21.14 9.37 19.49
C GLY A 202 21.99 9.48 20.76
N LEU A 203 21.64 10.39 21.67
CA LEU A 203 22.39 10.66 22.90
C LEU A 203 21.87 9.84 24.08
N ALA A 204 22.78 9.51 24.99
CA ALA A 204 22.44 8.81 26.24
C ALA A 204 21.80 9.74 27.31
N ASP A 205 22.02 11.05 27.22
CA ASP A 205 21.43 12.07 28.09
C ASP A 205 21.39 13.45 27.40
N LEU A 206 20.78 14.44 28.06
CA LEU A 206 20.72 15.84 27.62
C LEU A 206 21.81 16.74 28.24
N ALA A 207 22.95 16.18 28.68
CA ALA A 207 24.05 16.99 29.23
C ALA A 207 24.53 18.15 28.32
N PRO A 208 24.49 18.05 26.96
CA PRO A 208 24.82 19.18 26.08
C PRO A 208 23.99 20.45 26.28
N VAL A 209 22.74 20.37 26.79
CA VAL A 209 21.94 21.58 27.05
C VAL A 209 22.17 22.19 28.42
N ALA A 210 22.80 21.48 29.37
CA ALA A 210 23.02 21.99 30.74
C ALA A 210 23.78 23.34 30.82
N PRO A 211 24.75 23.67 29.93
CA PRO A 211 25.37 25.00 29.90
C PRO A 211 24.43 26.14 29.45
N LEU A 212 23.31 25.83 28.79
CA LEU A 212 22.37 26.78 28.20
C LEU A 212 21.45 27.41 29.24
N THR A 213 22.00 27.86 30.36
CA THR A 213 21.27 28.40 31.52
C THR A 213 20.41 29.63 31.23
N GLN A 214 20.50 30.24 30.04
CA GLN A 214 19.63 31.33 29.58
C GLN A 214 18.36 30.85 28.87
N LEU A 215 18.19 29.55 28.65
CA LEU A 215 17.08 28.96 27.91
C LEU A 215 15.75 29.17 28.65
N GLU A 216 14.77 29.70 27.93
CA GLU A 216 13.41 29.99 28.39
C GLU A 216 12.37 29.13 27.65
N TYR A 217 12.70 28.62 26.46
CA TYR A 217 11.90 27.71 25.65
C TYR A 217 12.74 26.55 25.13
N LEU A 218 12.29 25.32 25.38
CA LEU A 218 12.85 24.08 24.83
C LEU A 218 11.71 23.20 24.29
N ASN A 219 11.82 22.77 23.03
CA ASN A 219 10.87 21.84 22.41
C ASN A 219 11.60 20.59 21.89
N LEU A 220 11.23 19.44 22.45
CA LEU A 220 11.80 18.11 22.21
C LEU A 220 10.70 17.09 21.80
N ARG A 221 9.55 17.56 21.27
CA ARG A 221 8.49 16.67 20.76
C ARG A 221 9.06 15.71 19.72
N GLU A 222 8.83 14.40 19.87
CA GLU A 222 9.26 13.38 18.91
C GLU A 222 10.77 13.53 18.59
N THR A 223 11.61 13.24 19.58
CA THR A 223 13.07 13.32 19.47
C THR A 223 13.82 12.04 19.86
N GLY A 224 13.11 10.98 20.26
CA GLY A 224 13.73 9.76 20.81
C GLY A 224 14.40 9.96 22.17
N THR A 225 14.12 11.06 22.87
CA THR A 225 14.76 11.39 24.16
C THR A 225 14.37 10.38 25.25
N THR A 226 15.35 9.82 25.96
CA THR A 226 15.14 8.80 27.02
C THR A 226 15.52 9.26 28.44
N ASP A 227 16.59 10.06 28.59
CA ASP A 227 17.06 10.63 29.87
C ASP A 227 17.09 12.17 29.79
N LEU A 228 16.41 12.83 30.75
CA LEU A 228 16.32 14.29 30.83
C LEU A 228 17.47 14.96 31.62
N THR A 229 18.47 14.18 32.04
CA THR A 229 19.64 14.65 32.79
C THR A 229 20.35 15.77 32.03
N GLY A 230 20.38 16.94 32.66
CA GLY A 230 20.85 18.21 32.09
C GLY A 230 19.83 19.33 32.27
N ILE A 231 18.53 19.00 32.21
CA ILE A 231 17.43 19.99 32.33
C ILE A 231 17.38 20.66 33.72
N GLN A 232 17.86 20.00 34.79
CA GLN A 232 17.87 20.54 36.16
C GLN A 232 18.68 21.84 36.36
N GLU A 233 19.59 22.17 35.42
CA GLU A 233 20.36 23.42 35.42
C GLU A 233 19.65 24.58 34.70
N LEU A 234 18.58 24.30 33.94
CA LEU A 234 17.83 25.27 33.13
C LEU A 234 16.86 26.10 33.99
N ARG A 235 17.37 26.77 35.02
CA ARG A 235 16.57 27.53 36.02
C ARG A 235 15.76 28.71 35.46
N ASN A 236 15.97 29.09 34.20
CA ASN A 236 15.17 30.10 33.50
C ASN A 236 14.03 29.51 32.64
N LEU A 237 13.98 28.19 32.44
CA LEU A 237 13.06 27.52 31.52
C LEU A 237 11.59 27.80 31.89
N GLY A 238 10.86 28.39 30.95
CA GLY A 238 9.43 28.71 31.07
C GLY A 238 8.53 27.77 30.25
N TYR A 239 9.04 27.25 29.13
CA TYR A 239 8.35 26.30 28.25
C TYR A 239 9.19 25.04 28.05
N LEU A 240 8.60 23.87 28.30
CA LEU A 240 9.13 22.56 27.94
C LEU A 240 8.05 21.74 27.22
N ASN A 241 8.42 21.11 26.11
CA ASN A 241 7.58 20.16 25.40
C ASN A 241 8.34 18.85 25.15
N LEU A 242 7.77 17.73 25.59
CA LEU A 242 8.30 16.38 25.49
C LEU A 242 7.30 15.43 24.77
N HIS A 243 6.28 15.96 24.09
CA HIS A 243 5.22 15.18 23.45
C HIS A 243 5.78 14.01 22.61
N SER A 244 5.26 12.80 22.83
CA SER A 244 5.60 11.55 22.13
C SER A 244 7.09 11.23 22.19
N ASN A 245 7.65 11.27 23.40
CA ASN A 245 8.85 10.52 23.76
C ASN A 245 8.42 9.47 24.81
N SER A 246 7.93 8.33 24.34
CA SER A 246 7.42 7.23 25.19
C SER A 246 8.48 6.65 26.12
N ASP A 247 9.74 6.74 25.72
CA ASP A 247 10.87 6.04 26.33
C ASP A 247 11.58 6.88 27.41
N VAL A 248 11.02 8.06 27.77
CA VAL A 248 11.48 8.86 28.91
C VAL A 248 11.25 8.08 30.20
N ALA A 249 12.33 7.59 30.80
CA ALA A 249 12.26 6.71 31.96
C ALA A 249 11.91 7.43 33.28
N SER A 250 12.14 8.74 33.37
CA SER A 250 11.84 9.58 34.54
C SER A 250 11.78 11.07 34.16
N ILE A 251 10.92 11.83 34.83
CA ILE A 251 10.82 13.29 34.75
C ILE A 251 11.43 14.02 35.96
N GLU A 252 11.97 13.31 36.96
CA GLU A 252 12.64 13.90 38.14
C GLU A 252 13.66 15.04 37.81
N PRO A 253 14.42 15.03 36.69
CA PRO A 253 15.29 16.17 36.32
C PRO A 253 14.58 17.53 36.13
N ILE A 254 13.24 17.57 35.99
CA ILE A 254 12.47 18.82 35.91
C ILE A 254 12.01 19.33 37.29
N ALA A 255 12.20 18.55 38.36
CA ALA A 255 11.68 18.85 39.69
C ALA A 255 12.13 20.22 40.22
N GLY A 256 11.17 21.01 40.72
CA GLY A 256 11.43 22.32 41.31
C GLY A 256 11.96 23.40 40.36
N LEU A 257 11.79 23.26 39.04
CA LEU A 257 12.13 24.33 38.09
C LEU A 257 11.28 25.59 38.35
N PRO A 258 11.89 26.73 38.74
CA PRO A 258 11.15 27.83 39.40
C PRO A 258 10.41 28.77 38.45
N ARG A 259 10.52 28.56 37.13
CA ARG A 259 9.87 29.39 36.10
C ARG A 259 8.99 28.60 35.14
N LEU A 260 9.00 27.27 35.20
CA LEU A 260 8.33 26.42 34.23
C LEU A 260 6.81 26.65 34.31
N HIS A 261 6.28 27.36 33.33
CA HIS A 261 4.88 27.79 33.26
C HIS A 261 4.10 27.07 32.17
N THR A 262 4.80 26.46 31.21
CA THR A 262 4.22 25.63 30.15
C THR A 262 4.95 24.29 30.10
N LEU A 263 4.22 23.20 30.32
CA LEU A 263 4.72 21.83 30.26
C LEU A 263 3.78 20.99 29.40
N ILE A 264 4.32 20.33 28.38
CA ILE A 264 3.58 19.44 27.48
C ILE A 264 4.24 18.06 27.54
N LEU A 265 3.49 17.07 27.99
CA LEU A 265 3.94 15.70 28.27
C LEU A 265 3.14 14.65 27.48
N ARG A 266 2.32 15.02 26.49
CA ARG A 266 1.42 14.08 25.82
C ARG A 266 2.15 12.84 25.30
N GLY A 267 1.70 11.62 25.64
CA GLY A 267 2.36 10.38 25.20
C GLY A 267 3.66 10.05 25.96
N VAL A 268 3.90 10.66 27.13
CA VAL A 268 5.04 10.37 28.01
C VAL A 268 4.53 9.67 29.28
N PRO A 269 5.07 8.52 29.72
CA PRO A 269 4.47 7.66 30.75
C PRO A 269 4.65 8.15 32.20
N VAL A 270 4.34 9.42 32.49
CA VAL A 270 4.59 10.06 33.80
C VAL A 270 3.65 9.62 34.92
N GLY A 271 2.71 8.69 34.67
CA GLY A 271 1.70 8.26 35.65
C GLY A 271 2.22 7.77 37.00
N ARG A 272 3.48 7.32 37.10
CA ARG A 272 4.14 6.94 38.37
C ARG A 272 4.90 8.08 39.06
N GLU A 273 5.08 9.21 38.39
CA GLU A 273 5.86 10.37 38.84
C GLU A 273 5.04 11.67 38.86
N ILE A 274 3.71 11.57 38.86
CA ILE A 274 2.77 12.71 38.89
C ILE A 274 3.01 13.65 40.10
N ASP A 275 3.56 13.16 41.21
CA ASP A 275 4.01 13.98 42.35
C ASP A 275 5.14 14.99 41.99
N VAL A 276 5.97 14.71 40.98
CA VAL A 276 7.01 15.64 40.49
C VAL A 276 6.38 16.94 39.99
N ILE A 277 5.18 16.88 39.40
CA ILE A 277 4.47 18.04 38.86
C ILE A 277 3.97 18.96 39.98
N GLU A 278 3.68 18.43 41.18
CA GLU A 278 3.35 19.24 42.37
C GLU A 278 4.51 20.18 42.78
N THR A 279 5.75 19.86 42.37
CA THR A 279 6.95 20.66 42.69
C THR A 279 7.13 21.90 41.83
N LEU A 280 6.26 22.15 40.84
CA LEU A 280 6.41 23.19 39.81
C LEU A 280 5.51 24.42 40.09
N PRO A 281 5.96 25.41 40.88
CA PRO A 281 5.09 26.47 41.44
C PRO A 281 4.63 27.53 40.42
N ALA A 282 5.09 27.45 39.18
CA ALA A 282 4.84 28.46 38.14
C ALA A 282 3.87 27.99 37.04
N LEU A 283 3.38 26.74 37.11
CA LEU A 283 2.57 26.14 36.04
C LEU A 283 1.28 26.91 35.74
N ARG A 284 1.07 27.15 34.44
CA ARG A 284 -0.12 27.80 33.86
C ARG A 284 -0.70 26.95 32.73
N ARG A 285 0.15 26.38 31.87
CA ARG A 285 -0.23 25.47 30.79
C ARG A 285 0.33 24.08 31.07
N LEU A 286 -0.54 23.07 31.18
CA LEU A 286 -0.14 21.68 31.41
C LEU A 286 -0.92 20.75 30.49
N ASN A 287 -0.24 20.01 29.62
CA ASN A 287 -0.85 18.93 28.85
C ASN A 287 -0.31 17.57 29.34
N LEU A 288 -1.20 16.78 29.92
CA LEU A 288 -0.99 15.42 30.42
C LEU A 288 -1.78 14.38 29.62
N ARG A 289 -2.30 14.74 28.44
CA ARG A 289 -3.10 13.81 27.61
C ARG A 289 -2.31 12.52 27.37
N GLU A 290 -2.91 11.34 27.51
CA GLU A 290 -2.23 10.08 27.14
C GLU A 290 -0.90 9.85 27.92
N THR A 291 -0.89 10.02 29.26
CA THR A 291 0.32 9.89 30.10
C THR A 291 0.26 8.79 31.18
N GLY A 292 -0.82 8.02 31.21
CA GLY A 292 -1.01 6.93 32.17
C GLY A 292 -1.30 7.38 33.61
N VAL A 293 -1.66 8.65 33.81
CA VAL A 293 -2.00 9.20 35.14
C VAL A 293 -3.30 8.61 35.68
N THR A 294 -3.26 8.07 36.89
CA THR A 294 -4.41 7.46 37.58
C THR A 294 -4.96 8.34 38.71
N ASP A 295 -4.07 8.92 39.53
CA ASP A 295 -4.40 9.80 40.65
C ASP A 295 -4.17 11.29 40.29
N LEU A 296 -5.22 12.10 40.41
CA LEU A 296 -5.18 13.56 40.20
C LEU A 296 -4.97 14.35 41.51
N THR A 297 -4.82 13.68 42.66
CA THR A 297 -4.59 14.34 43.95
C THR A 297 -3.34 15.26 43.96
N PRO A 298 -2.18 14.91 43.35
CA PRO A 298 -1.03 15.82 43.30
C PRO A 298 -1.32 17.10 42.49
N LEU A 299 -2.12 16.97 41.43
CA LEU A 299 -2.59 18.09 40.62
C LEU A 299 -3.58 18.98 41.40
N ALA A 300 -4.47 18.38 42.20
CA ALA A 300 -5.34 19.12 43.12
C ALA A 300 -4.52 19.88 44.20
N ARG A 301 -3.46 19.27 44.76
CA ARG A 301 -2.55 19.91 45.73
C ARG A 301 -1.69 21.02 45.10
N LEU A 302 -1.45 20.98 43.79
CA LEU A 302 -0.84 22.06 43.02
C LEU A 302 -1.83 23.22 42.78
N MET A 303 -3.09 22.92 42.43
CA MET A 303 -4.16 23.91 42.26
C MET A 303 -4.52 24.62 43.56
N GLU A 304 -4.54 23.91 44.70
CA GLU A 304 -4.73 24.50 46.05
C GLU A 304 -3.70 25.60 46.35
N ARG A 305 -2.49 25.50 45.77
CA ARG A 305 -1.39 26.48 45.94
C ARG A 305 -1.45 27.65 44.95
N GLY A 306 -2.44 27.68 44.05
CA GLY A 306 -2.69 28.78 43.12
C GLY A 306 -1.93 28.71 41.79
N ALA A 307 -1.36 27.55 41.44
CA ALA A 307 -0.95 27.26 40.06
C ALA A 307 -2.14 26.68 39.27
N LEU A 308 -2.09 26.71 37.93
CA LEU A 308 -3.15 26.19 37.05
C LEU A 308 -4.57 26.72 37.37
N GLN A 309 -4.67 28.02 37.68
CA GLN A 309 -5.92 28.76 37.88
C GLN A 309 -5.86 30.10 37.13
N ASP A 310 -7.01 30.61 36.66
CA ASP A 310 -7.12 31.94 36.06
C ASP A 310 -7.02 33.04 37.12
N ASP A 311 -6.38 34.15 36.75
CA ASP A 311 -6.42 35.42 37.48
C ASP A 311 -6.61 36.57 36.48
N PRO A 312 -7.89 36.91 36.16
CA PRO A 312 -8.20 37.98 35.22
C PRO A 312 -7.78 39.38 35.70
N GLU A 313 -7.60 39.61 37.01
CA GLU A 313 -7.10 40.90 37.52
C GLU A 313 -5.59 41.07 37.24
N ARG A 314 -4.84 39.97 37.17
CA ARG A 314 -3.42 39.95 36.80
C ARG A 314 -3.16 39.57 35.34
N GLY A 315 -4.20 39.27 34.57
CA GLY A 315 -4.10 38.83 33.17
C GLY A 315 -3.47 37.45 33.00
N VAL A 316 -3.57 36.59 34.02
CA VAL A 316 -3.14 35.19 33.94
C VAL A 316 -4.33 34.34 33.52
N PHE A 317 -4.10 33.46 32.55
CA PHE A 317 -5.02 32.39 32.19
C PHE A 317 -4.28 31.06 32.31
N ALA A 318 -4.96 30.06 32.85
CA ALA A 318 -4.51 28.70 32.89
C ALA A 318 -5.05 27.92 31.68
N GLU A 319 -4.34 26.86 31.33
CA GLU A 319 -4.71 25.94 30.26
C GLU A 319 -4.33 24.51 30.66
N ILE A 320 -5.26 23.57 30.55
CA ILE A 320 -5.02 22.19 30.98
C ILE A 320 -5.69 21.16 30.07
N ASP A 321 -4.98 20.07 29.76
CA ASP A 321 -5.55 18.90 29.07
C ASP A 321 -5.17 17.63 29.85
N ILE A 322 -6.17 16.87 30.28
CA ILE A 322 -6.01 15.61 31.05
C ILE A 322 -6.73 14.42 30.39
N ARG A 323 -7.18 14.54 29.13
CA ARG A 323 -7.87 13.47 28.39
C ARG A 323 -7.02 12.21 28.23
N GLU A 324 -7.64 11.08 27.86
CA GLU A 324 -6.93 9.83 27.54
C GLU A 324 -6.01 9.32 28.65
N ASN A 325 -6.37 9.58 29.91
CA ASN A 325 -5.70 9.04 31.09
C ASN A 325 -6.60 8.06 31.85
N PRO A 326 -6.04 7.00 32.46
CA PRO A 326 -6.76 6.03 33.31
C PRO A 326 -7.14 6.60 34.69
N VAL A 327 -7.55 7.87 34.75
CA VAL A 327 -8.08 8.51 35.95
C VAL A 327 -9.30 7.72 36.42
N HIS A 328 -9.29 7.35 37.71
CA HIS A 328 -9.86 6.09 38.19
C HIS A 328 -11.26 5.69 37.65
N LEU A 329 -11.26 4.55 36.95
CA LEU A 329 -12.35 3.55 36.93
C LEU A 329 -12.04 2.37 37.88
N ARG A 330 -11.25 2.60 38.94
CA ARG A 330 -10.95 1.60 39.99
C ARG A 330 -10.80 2.25 41.36
N GLY A 331 -11.69 1.93 42.29
CA GLY A 331 -11.54 2.23 43.72
C GLY A 331 -12.39 3.39 44.24
N ASP A 332 -12.61 4.43 43.43
CA ASP A 332 -13.58 5.50 43.67
C ASP A 332 -14.23 5.87 42.33
N PRO A 333 -15.58 5.86 42.19
CA PRO A 333 -16.26 6.10 40.91
C PRO A 333 -16.23 7.55 40.40
N ASP A 334 -15.49 8.46 41.07
CA ASP A 334 -15.31 9.84 40.65
C ASP A 334 -13.86 10.33 40.90
N GLY A 335 -12.90 9.74 40.19
CA GLY A 335 -11.48 10.16 40.24
C GLY A 335 -11.22 11.61 39.78
N TYR A 336 -12.23 12.29 39.21
CA TYR A 336 -12.16 13.69 38.80
C TYR A 336 -12.65 14.65 39.91
N GLN A 337 -13.36 14.16 40.93
CA GLN A 337 -13.90 14.96 42.05
C GLN A 337 -12.87 15.87 42.71
N VAL A 338 -11.62 15.41 42.83
CA VAL A 338 -10.52 16.18 43.44
C VAL A 338 -10.21 17.49 42.70
N LEU A 339 -10.65 17.64 41.45
CA LEU A 339 -10.51 18.86 40.66
C LEU A 339 -11.77 19.74 40.61
N GLU A 340 -12.95 19.26 41.02
CA GLU A 340 -14.21 20.04 40.99
C GLU A 340 -14.09 21.45 41.61
N PRO A 341 -13.41 21.66 42.78
CA PRO A 341 -13.31 22.99 43.40
C PRO A 341 -12.50 24.00 42.58
N TYR A 342 -11.72 23.53 41.60
CA TYR A 342 -10.74 24.30 40.84
C TYR A 342 -11.10 24.41 39.36
N TRP A 343 -11.86 23.46 38.81
CA TRP A 343 -12.07 23.32 37.36
C TRP A 343 -12.79 24.52 36.73
N GLU A 344 -13.80 25.08 37.41
CA GLU A 344 -14.57 26.27 36.95
C GLU A 344 -13.74 27.57 36.90
N ASN A 345 -12.53 27.58 37.46
CA ASN A 345 -11.61 28.73 37.43
C ASN A 345 -10.55 28.61 36.30
N ILE A 346 -10.79 27.80 35.27
CA ILE A 346 -9.85 27.58 34.16
C ILE A 346 -10.58 27.76 32.81
N ALA A 347 -10.42 28.91 32.15
CA ALA A 347 -11.13 29.20 30.90
C ALA A 347 -10.68 28.35 29.68
N ARG A 348 -9.62 27.55 29.81
CA ARG A 348 -9.07 26.70 28.73
C ARG A 348 -8.76 25.28 29.22
N ARG A 349 -9.80 24.53 29.50
CA ARG A 349 -9.70 23.18 30.09
C ARG A 349 -10.23 22.13 29.13
N ASP A 350 -9.50 21.04 28.97
CA ASP A 350 -9.92 19.86 28.23
C ASP A 350 -9.85 18.63 29.17
N PRO A 351 -10.97 17.92 29.41
CA PRO A 351 -12.30 18.16 28.84
C PRO A 351 -12.99 19.44 29.35
N GLN A 352 -13.76 20.09 28.47
CA GLN A 352 -14.47 21.36 28.71
C GLN A 352 -15.46 21.33 29.89
N LEU A 353 -15.88 20.13 30.28
CA LEU A 353 -16.53 19.79 31.53
C LEU A 353 -15.78 18.58 32.08
N LEU A 354 -15.61 18.47 33.41
CA LEU A 354 -15.32 17.14 33.99
C LEU A 354 -16.47 16.19 33.62
N PRO A 355 -16.23 14.86 33.54
CA PRO A 355 -17.32 13.91 33.47
C PRO A 355 -18.34 14.22 34.59
N PRO A 356 -19.64 14.41 34.28
CA PRO A 356 -20.62 14.64 35.33
C PRO A 356 -20.66 13.41 36.26
N PRO A 357 -20.88 13.59 37.57
CA PRO A 357 -20.94 12.47 38.51
C PRO A 357 -22.00 11.48 38.03
N LEU A 358 -21.55 10.26 37.72
CA LEU A 358 -22.25 9.28 36.89
C LEU A 358 -23.76 9.24 37.14
N SER A 359 -24.53 9.43 36.07
CA SER A 359 -25.96 9.12 36.08
C SER A 359 -26.10 7.66 36.49
N ARG A 360 -26.66 7.41 37.68
CA ARG A 360 -26.60 6.07 38.27
C ARG A 360 -27.49 5.08 37.52
N ASP A 361 -28.51 5.58 36.83
CA ASP A 361 -29.56 4.77 36.24
C ASP A 361 -29.14 4.18 34.88
N VAL A 362 -28.89 4.97 33.82
CA VAL A 362 -28.52 4.41 32.49
C VAL A 362 -27.00 4.49 32.22
N VAL A 363 -26.43 3.37 31.78
CA VAL A 363 -25.04 3.22 31.31
C VAL A 363 -24.97 2.46 29.99
N ILE A 364 -23.84 2.53 29.30
CA ILE A 364 -23.45 1.57 28.27
C ILE A 364 -22.93 0.31 28.99
N SER A 365 -23.59 -0.83 28.79
CA SER A 365 -23.28 -2.08 29.51
C SER A 365 -22.33 -2.98 28.75
N GLU A 366 -22.48 -3.08 27.43
CA GLU A 366 -21.69 -3.98 26.59
C GLU A 366 -21.71 -3.51 25.13
N VAL A 367 -20.62 -3.71 24.40
CA VAL A 367 -20.46 -3.30 22.99
C VAL A 367 -19.68 -4.35 22.21
N MET A 368 -20.05 -4.58 20.95
CA MET A 368 -19.33 -5.44 20.01
C MET A 368 -19.15 -4.74 18.66
N SER A 369 -17.90 -4.60 18.23
CA SER A 369 -17.51 -3.93 16.97
C SER A 369 -17.05 -4.89 15.85
N SER A 370 -17.32 -6.19 16.01
CA SER A 370 -17.10 -7.19 14.97
C SER A 370 -18.02 -8.41 15.21
N ASN A 371 -19.30 -8.26 14.89
CA ASN A 371 -20.29 -9.34 15.03
C ASN A 371 -20.24 -10.31 13.82
N GLY A 372 -20.39 -11.61 14.08
CA GLY A 372 -20.29 -12.65 13.05
C GLY A 372 -21.16 -13.88 13.27
N SER A 373 -21.40 -14.25 14.53
CA SER A 373 -22.20 -15.43 14.88
C SER A 373 -23.03 -15.29 16.16
N THR A 374 -22.88 -14.20 16.92
CA THR A 374 -23.49 -14.10 18.26
C THR A 374 -24.99 -13.79 18.25
N ILE A 375 -25.44 -12.80 17.46
CA ILE A 375 -26.84 -12.39 17.37
C ILE A 375 -27.11 -11.65 16.05
N ASP A 376 -28.22 -11.97 15.36
CA ASP A 376 -28.59 -11.40 14.07
C ASP A 376 -29.73 -10.36 14.13
N ASP A 377 -29.83 -9.50 13.11
CA ASP A 377 -30.79 -8.38 13.01
C ASP A 377 -32.25 -8.79 12.64
N GLY A 378 -32.59 -10.07 12.78
CA GLY A 378 -33.87 -10.65 12.37
C GLY A 378 -34.00 -10.87 10.86
N ALA A 379 -33.00 -10.44 10.07
CA ALA A 379 -32.87 -10.72 8.65
C ALA A 379 -31.59 -11.52 8.31
N GLY A 380 -30.93 -12.12 9.31
CA GLY A 380 -29.74 -12.94 9.11
C GLY A 380 -28.45 -12.16 8.84
N ASN A 381 -28.43 -10.85 9.10
CA ASN A 381 -27.19 -10.07 9.10
C ASN A 381 -26.67 -9.94 10.54
N TYR A 382 -25.36 -9.89 10.72
CA TYR A 382 -24.70 -9.68 12.02
C TYR A 382 -24.07 -8.28 12.06
N PRO A 383 -24.84 -7.19 12.24
CA PRO A 383 -24.26 -5.86 12.44
C PRO A 383 -23.67 -5.72 13.84
N ASP A 384 -22.76 -4.77 13.98
CA ASP A 384 -22.18 -4.34 15.26
C ASP A 384 -23.29 -3.84 16.20
N TRP A 385 -23.07 -3.89 17.52
CA TRP A 385 -24.11 -3.52 18.49
C TRP A 385 -23.58 -2.85 19.75
N ILE A 386 -24.43 -2.00 20.32
CA ILE A 386 -24.24 -1.25 21.56
C ILE A 386 -25.41 -1.60 22.46
N GLU A 387 -25.13 -2.01 23.70
CA GLU A 387 -26.15 -2.22 24.73
C GLU A 387 -26.14 -1.10 25.77
N LEU A 388 -27.34 -0.63 26.13
CA LEU A 388 -27.57 0.24 27.28
C LEU A 388 -28.30 -0.54 28.40
N HIS A 389 -27.87 -0.39 29.64
CA HIS A 389 -28.51 -0.96 30.84
C HIS A 389 -29.02 0.14 31.76
N ASN A 390 -30.29 0.03 32.17
CA ASN A 390 -30.89 0.86 33.20
C ASN A 390 -30.82 0.18 34.59
N ARG A 391 -29.73 0.43 35.31
CA ARG A 391 -29.51 0.08 36.72
C ARG A 391 -30.52 0.72 37.69
N GLY A 392 -31.35 1.65 37.23
CA GLY A 392 -32.36 2.34 38.03
C GLY A 392 -33.62 1.51 38.31
N ASP A 393 -34.29 1.82 39.43
CA ASP A 393 -35.58 1.20 39.82
C ASP A 393 -36.80 1.86 39.14
N ASN A 394 -36.57 2.79 38.20
CA ASN A 394 -37.61 3.46 37.40
C ASN A 394 -37.28 3.34 35.91
N SER A 395 -38.28 3.34 35.04
CA SER A 395 -38.08 3.42 33.58
C SER A 395 -37.52 4.80 33.19
N VAL A 396 -36.56 4.83 32.28
CA VAL A 396 -35.95 6.07 31.76
C VAL A 396 -36.42 6.32 30.33
N ASP A 397 -36.83 7.56 30.08
CA ASP A 397 -37.18 8.08 28.76
C ASP A 397 -35.91 8.52 28.03
N LEU A 398 -35.66 7.94 26.85
CA LEU A 398 -34.51 8.22 25.99
C LEU A 398 -34.89 9.10 24.78
N SER A 399 -36.13 9.61 24.72
CA SER A 399 -36.62 10.46 23.62
C SER A 399 -35.67 11.62 23.33
N GLY A 400 -35.04 11.60 22.17
CA GLY A 400 -34.15 12.64 21.70
C GLY A 400 -32.75 12.68 22.32
N TYR A 401 -32.35 11.68 23.10
CA TYR A 401 -30.93 11.44 23.44
C TYR A 401 -30.14 11.10 22.15
N TYR A 402 -28.82 11.08 22.24
CA TYR A 402 -27.95 10.77 21.10
C TYR A 402 -26.94 9.65 21.41
N LEU A 403 -26.57 8.89 20.38
CA LEU A 403 -25.38 8.03 20.34
C LEU A 403 -24.37 8.53 19.30
N SER A 404 -23.08 8.28 19.54
CA SER A 404 -22.02 8.36 18.51
C SER A 404 -20.84 7.46 18.85
N ASP A 405 -20.16 7.03 17.79
CA ASP A 405 -18.82 6.42 17.67
C ASP A 405 -17.62 7.41 17.71
N HIS A 406 -17.85 8.71 17.90
CA HIS A 406 -16.82 9.74 17.69
C HIS A 406 -16.67 10.68 18.89
N ALA A 407 -15.47 10.67 19.49
CA ALA A 407 -15.07 11.50 20.63
C ALA A 407 -15.45 12.99 20.50
N ASP A 408 -15.22 13.57 19.32
CA ASP A 408 -15.47 14.99 19.05
C ASP A 408 -16.88 15.28 18.47
N ARG A 409 -17.77 14.29 18.33
CA ARG A 409 -19.08 14.43 17.65
C ARG A 409 -20.25 13.74 18.37
N SER A 410 -20.42 14.07 19.65
CA SER A 410 -21.43 13.54 20.60
C SER A 410 -22.92 13.46 20.19
N THR A 411 -23.31 13.80 18.96
CA THR A 411 -24.71 13.89 18.49
C THR A 411 -24.98 13.25 17.11
N ARG A 412 -24.29 12.17 16.75
CA ARG A 412 -24.33 11.58 15.39
C ARG A 412 -25.64 10.90 15.02
N TRP A 413 -26.23 10.11 15.93
CA TRP A 413 -27.55 9.48 15.78
C TRP A 413 -28.43 9.88 16.96
N ARG A 414 -29.75 10.05 16.74
CA ARG A 414 -30.70 10.55 17.75
C ARG A 414 -31.81 9.53 17.99
N PHE A 415 -32.03 9.16 19.24
CA PHE A 415 -33.16 8.32 19.65
C PHE A 415 -34.50 8.98 19.27
N PRO A 416 -35.45 8.21 18.70
CA PRO A 416 -36.76 8.72 18.31
C PRO A 416 -37.64 9.07 19.52
N ASP A 417 -38.66 9.89 19.28
CA ASP A 417 -39.63 10.27 20.32
C ASP A 417 -40.45 9.04 20.74
N GLY A 418 -40.39 8.68 22.03
CA GLY A 418 -40.99 7.47 22.60
C GLY A 418 -40.01 6.32 22.87
N ALA A 419 -38.72 6.46 22.50
CA ALA A 419 -37.69 5.52 22.93
C ALA A 419 -37.50 5.55 24.45
N GLY A 420 -37.34 4.40 25.09
CA GLY A 420 -37.16 4.31 26.53
C GLY A 420 -36.80 2.91 27.01
N ILE A 421 -36.25 2.84 28.22
CA ILE A 421 -35.68 1.63 28.81
C ILE A 421 -36.36 1.33 30.16
N ALA A 422 -36.77 0.07 30.37
CA ALA A 422 -37.47 -0.33 31.58
C ALA A 422 -36.58 -0.26 32.83
N ALA A 423 -37.17 -0.19 34.02
CA ALA A 423 -36.43 -0.33 35.28
C ALA A 423 -35.72 -1.70 35.32
N ARG A 424 -34.41 -1.74 35.59
CA ARG A 424 -33.57 -2.95 35.50
C ARG A 424 -33.63 -3.65 34.13
N GLY A 425 -33.92 -2.88 33.08
CA GLY A 425 -34.00 -3.36 31.70
C GLY A 425 -32.76 -3.01 30.88
N TYR A 426 -32.56 -3.77 29.80
CA TYR A 426 -31.52 -3.59 28.79
C TYR A 426 -32.14 -3.07 27.49
N LEU A 427 -31.34 -2.43 26.63
CA LEU A 427 -31.72 -1.97 25.30
C LEU A 427 -30.55 -2.13 24.34
N LEU A 428 -30.66 -3.10 23.42
CA LEU A 428 -29.72 -3.31 22.33
C LEU A 428 -30.01 -2.32 21.18
N VAL A 429 -28.97 -1.70 20.64
CA VAL A 429 -29.01 -0.81 19.46
C VAL A 429 -27.98 -1.31 18.44
N TRP A 430 -28.43 -1.56 17.22
CA TRP A 430 -27.59 -2.05 16.14
C TRP A 430 -26.81 -0.91 15.47
N ALA A 431 -25.49 -0.90 15.59
CA ALA A 431 -24.61 -0.05 14.79
C ALA A 431 -24.42 -0.67 13.39
N SER A 432 -25.46 -0.57 12.55
CA SER A 432 -25.50 -1.25 11.24
C SER A 432 -25.04 -0.39 10.05
N GLY A 433 -24.86 0.92 10.26
CA GLY A 433 -24.67 1.91 9.20
C GLY A 433 -25.93 2.19 8.38
N ARG A 434 -27.10 1.67 8.78
CA ARG A 434 -28.37 1.78 8.06
C ARG A 434 -29.43 2.44 8.93
N ASP A 435 -29.72 3.71 8.68
CA ASP A 435 -30.99 4.31 9.12
C ASP A 435 -32.10 3.79 8.20
N PHE A 436 -33.06 3.05 8.77
CA PHE A 436 -34.15 2.43 8.01
C PHE A 436 -35.23 3.43 7.56
N GLY A 437 -35.18 4.70 7.99
CA GLY A 437 -36.08 5.76 7.53
C GLY A 437 -37.56 5.56 7.93
N THR A 438 -37.86 4.61 8.80
CA THR A 438 -39.17 4.47 9.43
C THR A 438 -39.40 5.60 10.43
N THR A 439 -40.65 5.86 10.83
CA THR A 439 -40.96 6.90 11.83
C THR A 439 -40.44 6.63 13.25
N ASP A 440 -39.87 5.44 13.46
CA ASP A 440 -39.36 4.91 14.73
C ASP A 440 -37.90 4.41 14.63
N GLY A 441 -37.24 4.50 13.47
CA GLY A 441 -35.84 4.08 13.29
C GLY A 441 -35.57 2.59 13.54
N THR A 442 -36.57 1.72 13.39
CA THR A 442 -36.48 0.29 13.69
C THR A 442 -36.25 -0.61 12.48
N GLY A 443 -35.61 -1.76 12.72
CA GLY A 443 -35.26 -2.76 11.71
C GLY A 443 -36.19 -3.99 11.65
N PRO A 444 -35.74 -5.09 11.01
CA PRO A 444 -36.54 -6.29 10.79
C PRO A 444 -37.00 -6.99 12.08
N ASP A 445 -36.19 -6.94 13.13
CA ASP A 445 -36.48 -7.46 14.48
C ASP A 445 -37.29 -6.48 15.36
N GLY A 446 -37.46 -5.23 14.93
CA GLY A 446 -38.08 -4.16 15.69
C GLY A 446 -37.15 -3.43 16.68
N ARG A 447 -35.84 -3.71 16.69
CA ARG A 447 -34.84 -2.94 17.45
C ARG A 447 -34.35 -1.73 16.65
N PHE A 448 -33.72 -0.77 17.34
CA PHE A 448 -33.21 0.45 16.72
C PHE A 448 -31.91 0.19 15.93
N HIS A 449 -31.75 0.86 14.79
CA HIS A 449 -30.48 0.92 14.08
C HIS A 449 -29.89 2.33 14.06
N ALA A 450 -28.61 2.43 14.41
CA ALA A 450 -27.84 3.66 14.32
C ALA A 450 -27.31 3.90 12.88
N SER A 451 -27.16 5.18 12.52
CA SER A 451 -26.64 5.63 11.23
C SER A 451 -25.11 5.47 11.07
N PHE A 452 -24.50 4.57 11.83
CA PHE A 452 -23.07 4.28 11.82
C PHE A 452 -22.80 2.80 12.15
N ARG A 453 -21.58 2.34 11.85
CA ARG A 453 -21.01 1.05 12.23
C ARG A 453 -19.87 1.30 13.21
N LEU A 454 -19.41 0.25 13.89
CA LEU A 454 -18.29 0.39 14.80
C LEU A 454 -16.94 0.04 14.14
N SER A 455 -15.87 0.62 14.67
CA SER A 455 -14.51 0.23 14.34
C SER A 455 -14.08 -1.02 15.10
N SER A 456 -13.65 -2.05 14.38
CA SER A 456 -12.99 -3.23 14.95
C SER A 456 -11.64 -2.89 15.60
N ASP A 457 -11.08 -1.73 15.26
CA ASP A 457 -9.72 -1.33 15.58
C ASP A 457 -9.69 -0.40 16.82
N GLY A 458 -10.85 -0.22 17.46
CA GLY A 458 -11.06 0.60 18.64
C GLY A 458 -11.52 2.03 18.35
N GLU A 459 -12.45 2.54 19.17
CA GLU A 459 -13.00 3.91 19.10
C GLU A 459 -13.82 4.24 20.37
N ALA A 460 -14.61 5.32 20.38
CA ALA A 460 -15.36 5.75 21.56
C ALA A 460 -16.88 5.82 21.32
N VAL A 461 -17.66 4.97 22.00
CA VAL A 461 -19.12 5.02 22.01
C VAL A 461 -19.62 5.91 23.15
N ILE A 462 -20.37 6.96 22.80
CA ILE A 462 -20.86 8.02 23.71
C ILE A 462 -22.39 8.05 23.70
N LEU A 463 -22.99 8.17 24.89
CA LEU A 463 -24.41 8.47 25.11
C LEU A 463 -24.55 9.91 25.61
N THR A 464 -25.38 10.71 24.95
CA THR A 464 -25.57 12.16 25.23
C THR A 464 -27.03 12.50 25.46
N ALA A 465 -27.31 13.42 26.39
CA ALA A 465 -28.65 13.89 26.69
C ALA A 465 -29.27 14.74 25.56
N PRO A 466 -30.59 15.02 25.58
CA PRO A 466 -31.29 15.78 24.53
C PRO A 466 -30.88 17.24 24.36
N ASP A 467 -29.97 17.77 25.19
CA ASP A 467 -29.34 19.08 25.01
C ASP A 467 -28.16 19.05 24.02
N GLY A 468 -27.74 17.85 23.59
CA GLY A 468 -26.61 17.61 22.69
C GLY A 468 -25.25 17.95 23.29
N ARG A 469 -25.14 18.02 24.64
CA ARG A 469 -23.94 18.49 25.34
C ARG A 469 -23.62 17.73 26.61
N THR A 470 -24.64 17.36 27.38
CA THR A 470 -24.46 16.62 28.64
C THR A 470 -24.22 15.15 28.31
N ARG A 471 -22.96 14.70 28.37
CA ARG A 471 -22.61 13.28 28.32
C ARG A 471 -23.30 12.55 29.48
N VAL A 472 -24.00 11.47 29.17
CA VAL A 472 -24.66 10.58 30.12
C VAL A 472 -23.70 9.45 30.50
N ASP A 473 -23.07 8.86 29.49
CA ASP A 473 -22.01 7.86 29.62
C ASP A 473 -21.11 7.85 28.37
N ALA A 474 -19.94 7.22 28.43
CA ALA A 474 -19.19 6.79 27.23
C ALA A 474 -18.14 5.73 27.59
N VAL A 475 -17.93 4.79 26.68
CA VAL A 475 -16.87 3.77 26.72
C VAL A 475 -15.85 4.02 25.61
N SER A 476 -14.57 3.81 25.89
CA SER A 476 -13.54 3.67 24.85
C SER A 476 -13.30 2.18 24.63
N ILE A 477 -13.63 1.70 23.44
CA ILE A 477 -13.53 0.30 23.03
C ILE A 477 -12.09 0.07 22.54
N PRO A 478 -11.37 -0.97 23.01
CA PRO A 478 -10.10 -1.37 22.41
C PRO A 478 -10.33 -2.03 21.04
N PRO A 479 -9.27 -2.39 20.28
CA PRO A 479 -9.41 -3.34 19.18
C PRO A 479 -10.06 -4.64 19.68
N LEU A 480 -11.10 -5.13 18.99
CA LEU A 480 -11.85 -6.32 19.37
C LEU A 480 -11.81 -7.39 18.28
N PRO A 481 -11.38 -8.63 18.61
CA PRO A 481 -11.55 -9.78 17.71
C PRO A 481 -13.03 -10.05 17.36
N ARG A 482 -13.27 -10.82 16.29
CA ARG A 482 -14.63 -11.22 15.89
C ARG A 482 -15.34 -12.01 17.00
N ASP A 483 -16.62 -11.71 17.20
CA ASP A 483 -17.51 -12.31 18.21
C ASP A 483 -17.03 -12.15 19.68
N VAL A 484 -16.14 -11.18 19.93
CA VAL A 484 -15.68 -10.75 21.26
C VAL A 484 -16.27 -9.36 21.56
N SER A 485 -16.73 -9.13 22.78
CA SER A 485 -17.33 -7.87 23.23
C SER A 485 -16.51 -7.17 24.32
N TYR A 486 -16.89 -5.94 24.65
CA TYR A 486 -16.30 -5.12 25.71
C TYR A 486 -17.41 -4.49 26.54
N GLY A 487 -17.41 -4.71 27.86
CA GLY A 487 -18.52 -4.29 28.70
C GLY A 487 -18.23 -4.34 30.19
N LEU A 488 -19.21 -3.92 31.00
CA LEU A 488 -19.12 -3.83 32.45
C LEU A 488 -19.06 -5.22 33.10
N SER A 489 -18.16 -5.43 34.06
CA SER A 489 -17.88 -6.74 34.69
C SER A 489 -19.07 -7.42 35.40
N ASP A 490 -20.05 -6.65 35.86
CA ASP A 490 -21.23 -7.12 36.58
C ASP A 490 -22.32 -6.04 36.62
N THR A 491 -23.53 -6.38 37.10
CA THR A 491 -24.68 -5.46 37.24
C THR A 491 -24.45 -4.21 38.10
N ASN A 492 -23.41 -4.20 38.94
CA ASN A 492 -22.97 -3.06 39.77
C ASN A 492 -21.66 -2.45 39.25
N GLY A 493 -21.17 -2.92 38.10
CA GLY A 493 -19.79 -2.85 37.64
C GLY A 493 -19.21 -1.44 37.65
N GLN A 494 -17.98 -1.34 38.16
CA GLN A 494 -17.15 -0.14 38.09
C GLN A 494 -16.20 -0.18 36.89
N LEU A 495 -16.23 -1.26 36.10
CA LEU A 495 -15.10 -1.70 35.31
C LEU A 495 -15.50 -2.33 33.99
N HIS A 496 -14.86 -1.89 32.91
CA HIS A 496 -14.96 -2.52 31.61
C HIS A 496 -13.90 -3.60 31.44
N VAL A 497 -14.29 -4.73 30.86
CA VAL A 497 -13.45 -5.88 30.53
C VAL A 497 -13.85 -6.42 29.16
N THR A 498 -12.93 -7.14 28.51
CA THR A 498 -13.20 -7.83 27.25
C THR A 498 -13.82 -9.19 27.53
N PHE A 499 -14.97 -9.52 26.96
CA PHE A 499 -15.63 -10.82 27.14
C PHE A 499 -15.42 -11.72 25.93
N SER A 500 -14.95 -12.94 26.17
CA SER A 500 -14.97 -14.02 25.16
C SER A 500 -16.38 -14.60 24.95
N GLN A 501 -17.33 -14.22 25.80
CA GLN A 501 -18.72 -14.68 25.77
C GLN A 501 -19.67 -13.51 26.00
N PRO A 502 -20.16 -12.88 24.91
CA PRO A 502 -21.03 -11.73 24.97
C PRO A 502 -22.41 -12.03 25.59
N THR A 503 -23.03 -11.02 26.21
CA THR A 503 -24.26 -11.15 27.01
C THR A 503 -25.42 -10.22 26.58
N PRO A 504 -25.75 -10.10 25.27
CA PRO A 504 -26.78 -9.18 24.80
C PRO A 504 -28.17 -9.46 25.40
N GLU A 505 -28.82 -8.40 25.86
CA GLU A 505 -30.10 -8.34 26.57
C GLU A 505 -30.09 -9.05 27.94
N ALA A 506 -28.92 -9.29 28.52
CA ALA A 506 -28.70 -10.06 29.75
C ALA A 506 -27.73 -9.37 30.74
N ALA A 507 -27.40 -10.07 31.84
CA ALA A 507 -26.50 -9.55 32.87
C ALA A 507 -25.11 -10.21 32.76
N ASN A 508 -24.06 -9.39 32.78
CA ASN A 508 -22.67 -9.79 32.53
C ASN A 508 -22.04 -10.57 33.71
N ASP A 509 -22.70 -10.67 34.86
CA ASP A 509 -22.18 -11.20 36.14
C ASP A 509 -21.64 -12.65 36.08
N ASP A 510 -22.06 -13.45 35.10
CA ASP A 510 -21.57 -14.82 34.84
C ASP A 510 -20.65 -14.93 33.61
N ALA A 511 -20.49 -13.86 32.82
CA ALA A 511 -19.74 -13.84 31.55
C ALA A 511 -18.26 -14.20 31.72
N PHE A 512 -17.60 -14.67 30.65
CA PHE A 512 -16.18 -15.05 30.67
C PHE A 512 -15.28 -13.96 30.10
N GLU A 513 -14.26 -13.55 30.88
CA GLU A 513 -13.24 -12.61 30.39
C GLU A 513 -12.34 -13.28 29.34
N TYR A 514 -12.01 -12.52 28.31
CA TYR A 514 -11.12 -12.91 27.24
C TYR A 514 -9.70 -13.20 27.77
N ARG A 515 -9.18 -14.39 27.43
CA ARG A 515 -7.82 -14.84 27.70
C ARG A 515 -6.97 -14.59 26.46
N ARG A 516 -6.02 -13.64 26.51
CA ARG A 516 -4.98 -13.54 25.48
C ARG A 516 -3.95 -14.67 25.71
N LEU A 517 -3.68 -15.50 24.71
CA LEU A 517 -2.53 -16.41 24.78
C LEU A 517 -1.24 -15.66 24.42
N VAL A 518 -0.13 -16.08 25.03
CA VAL A 518 1.21 -15.58 24.75
C VAL A 518 2.15 -16.77 24.58
N PHE A 519 2.82 -16.82 23.44
CA PHE A 519 3.83 -17.82 23.10
C PHE A 519 5.21 -17.30 23.52
N SER A 520 6.04 -18.18 24.06
CA SER A 520 7.38 -17.83 24.59
C SER A 520 8.43 -17.48 23.52
N HIS A 521 8.18 -17.86 22.26
CA HIS A 521 9.06 -17.66 21.11
C HIS A 521 8.23 -17.06 19.97
N ALA A 522 8.79 -16.11 19.22
CA ALA A 522 8.18 -15.59 18.01
C ALA A 522 8.13 -16.66 16.91
N GLN A 523 7.05 -16.66 16.13
CA GLN A 523 6.90 -17.55 14.98
C GLN A 523 7.83 -17.15 13.83
N GLY A 524 8.11 -18.09 12.94
CA GLY A 524 9.02 -17.93 11.81
C GLY A 524 10.27 -18.80 11.89
N PHE A 525 11.40 -18.26 11.44
CA PHE A 525 12.63 -19.00 11.21
C PHE A 525 13.54 -19.07 12.44
N HIS A 526 14.06 -20.26 12.72
CA HIS A 526 14.99 -20.49 13.83
C HIS A 526 16.12 -21.46 13.43
N SER A 527 17.34 -21.20 13.89
CA SER A 527 18.53 -22.02 13.56
C SER A 527 18.71 -23.26 14.44
N ALA A 528 17.85 -23.45 15.46
CA ALA A 528 17.91 -24.55 16.43
C ALA A 528 16.55 -24.80 17.10
N GLY A 529 16.29 -26.03 17.53
CA GLY A 529 15.06 -26.43 18.21
C GLY A 529 15.00 -26.03 19.70
N PHE A 530 13.82 -25.64 20.16
CA PHE A 530 13.56 -25.06 21.48
C PHE A 530 12.28 -25.64 22.12
N ASP A 531 12.06 -25.31 23.40
CA ASP A 531 10.86 -25.70 24.13
C ASP A 531 9.88 -24.52 24.16
N LEU A 532 8.75 -24.66 23.48
CA LEU A 532 7.74 -23.62 23.33
C LEU A 532 6.75 -23.67 24.50
N GLU A 533 6.92 -22.75 25.45
CA GLU A 533 5.92 -22.46 26.47
C GLU A 533 4.79 -21.59 25.90
N ILE A 534 3.55 -21.82 26.35
CA ILE A 534 2.35 -21.02 26.08
C ILE A 534 1.73 -20.60 27.43
N ALA A 535 1.26 -19.35 27.55
CA ALA A 535 0.60 -18.84 28.74
C ALA A 535 -0.70 -18.09 28.39
N ALA A 536 -1.81 -18.41 29.07
CA ALA A 536 -3.05 -17.66 29.01
C ALA A 536 -3.01 -16.50 30.01
N ARG A 537 -3.39 -15.29 29.57
CA ARG A 537 -3.41 -14.08 30.39
C ARG A 537 -4.79 -13.42 30.33
N THR A 538 -5.29 -13.03 31.49
CA THR A 538 -6.35 -12.03 31.66
C THR A 538 -5.90 -11.06 32.74
N GLU A 539 -6.69 -10.03 32.99
CA GLU A 539 -6.40 -8.99 33.96
C GLU A 539 -7.11 -9.22 35.32
N PHE A 540 -8.35 -9.73 35.37
CA PHE A 540 -9.13 -9.75 36.64
C PHE A 540 -9.85 -11.07 36.99
N ASP A 541 -10.27 -11.86 35.99
CA ASP A 541 -10.95 -13.15 36.19
C ASP A 541 -9.98 -14.28 36.58
N ASP A 542 -10.10 -14.80 37.81
CA ASP A 542 -9.23 -15.86 38.35
C ASP A 542 -9.72 -17.30 38.09
N ARG A 543 -10.77 -17.50 37.28
CA ARG A 543 -11.29 -18.84 36.96
C ARG A 543 -10.23 -19.73 36.29
N GLU A 544 -10.10 -20.96 36.80
CA GLU A 544 -9.17 -21.97 36.31
C GLU A 544 -9.35 -22.22 34.80
N THR A 545 -8.27 -22.01 34.06
CA THR A 545 -8.24 -22.00 32.60
C THR A 545 -7.24 -23.06 32.12
N SER A 546 -7.69 -24.00 31.29
CA SER A 546 -6.84 -24.97 30.61
C SER A 546 -6.52 -24.51 29.19
N ILE A 547 -5.29 -24.70 28.73
CA ILE A 547 -4.91 -24.46 27.32
C ILE A 547 -4.94 -25.79 26.58
N TYR A 548 -5.49 -25.76 25.36
CA TYR A 548 -5.55 -26.90 24.45
C TYR A 548 -4.95 -26.48 23.11
N TYR A 549 -4.24 -27.39 22.44
CA TYR A 549 -3.52 -27.09 21.20
C TYR A 549 -3.56 -28.26 20.20
N THR A 550 -3.29 -27.96 18.93
CA THR A 550 -3.19 -28.92 17.82
C THR A 550 -1.89 -28.70 17.08
N LEU A 551 -1.39 -29.75 16.41
CA LEU A 551 -0.14 -29.72 15.61
C LEU A 551 -0.37 -30.09 14.13
N ASP A 552 -1.64 -30.31 13.76
CA ASP A 552 -2.10 -30.75 12.43
C ASP A 552 -2.86 -29.66 11.66
N GLY A 553 -3.13 -28.50 12.29
CA GLY A 553 -3.89 -27.39 11.73
C GLY A 553 -5.39 -27.36 12.06
N SER A 554 -5.91 -28.41 12.70
CA SER A 554 -7.29 -28.46 13.21
C SER A 554 -7.53 -27.43 14.33
N VAL A 555 -8.79 -27.11 14.60
CA VAL A 555 -9.16 -26.18 15.69
C VAL A 555 -9.13 -26.94 17.02
N PRO A 556 -8.42 -26.46 18.06
CA PRO A 556 -8.37 -27.15 19.35
C PRO A 556 -9.74 -27.27 20.02
N ASP A 557 -10.11 -28.51 20.39
CA ASP A 557 -11.35 -28.85 21.09
C ASP A 557 -11.03 -29.76 22.32
N PRO A 558 -11.40 -29.35 23.55
CA PRO A 558 -11.22 -30.17 24.76
C PRO A 558 -11.86 -31.57 24.70
N ALA A 559 -12.90 -31.78 23.90
CA ALA A 559 -13.50 -33.10 23.70
C ALA A 559 -12.59 -34.01 22.85
N ALA A 560 -11.92 -33.44 21.84
CA ALA A 560 -11.03 -34.13 20.91
C ALA A 560 -9.67 -34.56 21.51
N VAL A 561 -9.52 -34.51 22.84
CA VAL A 561 -8.37 -35.07 23.58
C VAL A 561 -8.60 -36.53 23.95
N ASP A 562 -9.81 -36.88 24.42
CA ASP A 562 -10.17 -38.26 24.78
C ASP A 562 -10.85 -39.00 23.61
N GLU A 563 -11.59 -38.28 22.75
CA GLU A 563 -12.25 -38.81 21.55
C GLU A 563 -11.88 -37.96 20.32
N PRO A 564 -10.70 -38.17 19.68
CA PRO A 564 -10.25 -37.40 18.53
C PRO A 564 -11.26 -37.34 17.38
N ARG A 565 -11.31 -36.21 16.68
CA ARG A 565 -12.27 -36.02 15.58
C ARG A 565 -11.81 -36.80 14.36
N SER A 566 -12.48 -37.92 14.09
CA SER A 566 -12.23 -38.70 12.88
C SER A 566 -12.83 -38.05 11.63
N TYR A 567 -12.10 -38.13 10.52
CA TYR A 567 -12.57 -37.84 9.16
C TYR A 567 -12.15 -38.99 8.21
N GLN A 568 -12.58 -38.99 6.95
CA GLN A 568 -12.30 -40.10 6.01
C GLN A 568 -11.43 -39.62 4.85
N VAL A 569 -10.39 -40.36 4.49
CA VAL A 569 -9.60 -40.11 3.26
C VAL A 569 -9.78 -41.30 2.34
N MET A 570 -10.03 -41.08 1.05
CA MET A 570 -10.19 -42.16 0.08
C MET A 570 -8.84 -42.55 -0.51
N ASN A 571 -8.43 -43.80 -0.32
CA ASN A 571 -7.22 -44.37 -0.90
C ASN A 571 -7.59 -45.12 -2.19
N TYR A 572 -7.50 -44.41 -3.32
CA TYR A 572 -7.88 -44.94 -4.62
C TYR A 572 -6.93 -46.01 -5.19
N GLU A 573 -5.72 -46.22 -4.62
CA GLU A 573 -4.86 -47.35 -5.03
C GLU A 573 -5.45 -48.71 -4.60
N VAL A 574 -6.21 -48.73 -3.50
CA VAL A 574 -6.77 -49.95 -2.88
C VAL A 574 -8.30 -49.98 -2.85
N ASP A 575 -8.98 -48.89 -3.24
CA ASP A 575 -10.44 -48.73 -3.22
C ASP A 575 -11.04 -48.84 -1.78
N GLU A 576 -10.35 -48.26 -0.79
CA GLU A 576 -10.77 -48.25 0.62
C GLU A 576 -10.76 -46.83 1.23
N LEU A 577 -11.73 -46.56 2.11
CA LEU A 577 -11.77 -45.35 2.95
C LEU A 577 -10.93 -45.55 4.22
N GLU A 578 -9.92 -44.71 4.40
CA GLU A 578 -9.07 -44.66 5.59
C GLU A 578 -9.63 -43.70 6.63
N ALA A 579 -9.62 -44.10 7.90
CA ALA A 579 -9.99 -43.22 9.02
C ALA A 579 -8.77 -42.43 9.52
N TRP A 580 -8.79 -41.12 9.30
CA TRP A 580 -7.79 -40.16 9.77
C TRP A 580 -8.34 -39.36 10.96
N GLU A 581 -7.47 -38.78 11.80
CA GLU A 581 -7.85 -38.10 13.04
C GLU A 581 -7.28 -36.69 13.12
N GLU A 582 -8.12 -35.71 13.44
CA GLU A 582 -7.70 -34.39 13.94
C GLU A 582 -7.52 -34.48 15.47
N ARG A 583 -6.32 -34.17 15.97
CA ARG A 583 -5.91 -34.44 17.36
C ARG A 583 -5.66 -33.17 18.16
N THR A 584 -6.49 -32.95 19.18
CA THR A 584 -6.22 -31.94 20.21
C THR A 584 -5.41 -32.54 21.36
N TYR A 585 -4.49 -31.74 21.89
CA TYR A 585 -3.66 -32.05 23.04
C TYR A 585 -3.95 -31.05 24.16
N ARG A 586 -3.92 -31.50 25.42
CA ARG A 586 -3.94 -30.62 26.58
C ARG A 586 -2.53 -30.10 26.86
N TYR A 587 -2.38 -28.79 27.03
CA TYR A 587 -1.09 -28.17 27.35
C TYR A 587 -0.78 -28.31 28.85
N ASP A 588 -0.05 -29.38 29.19
CA ASP A 588 0.48 -29.62 30.55
C ASP A 588 2.01 -29.43 30.66
N VAL A 589 2.72 -29.38 29.52
CA VAL A 589 4.18 -29.20 29.40
C VAL A 589 4.52 -28.39 28.13
N PRO A 590 5.69 -27.73 28.07
CA PRO A 590 6.14 -27.03 26.86
C PRO A 590 6.21 -27.94 25.62
N ILE A 591 5.86 -27.38 24.46
CA ILE A 591 5.84 -28.10 23.18
C ILE A 591 7.27 -28.13 22.61
N ARG A 592 7.82 -29.33 22.35
CA ARG A 592 9.17 -29.44 21.79
C ARG A 592 9.17 -29.13 20.29
N VAL A 593 9.74 -27.99 19.91
CA VAL A 593 10.06 -27.64 18.52
C VAL A 593 11.45 -28.19 18.19
N ARG A 594 11.62 -28.80 17.00
CA ARG A 594 12.83 -29.53 16.58
C ARG A 594 13.36 -28.99 15.26
N THR A 595 14.64 -29.18 14.97
CA THR A 595 15.15 -28.96 13.59
C THR A 595 14.67 -30.08 12.67
N ASP A 596 14.50 -29.76 11.39
CA ASP A 596 14.35 -30.72 10.27
C ASP A 596 15.30 -31.94 10.37
N THR A 597 16.55 -31.68 10.74
CA THR A 597 17.68 -32.61 10.81
C THR A 597 17.74 -33.45 12.09
N GLU A 598 16.95 -33.14 13.12
CA GLU A 598 16.88 -33.94 14.36
C GLU A 598 16.13 -35.27 14.19
N ALA A 599 15.37 -35.44 13.09
CA ALA A 599 14.55 -36.63 12.83
C ALA A 599 15.33 -37.97 12.80
N ALA A 600 16.66 -37.93 12.60
CA ALA A 600 17.50 -39.12 12.49
C ALA A 600 17.69 -39.93 13.80
N TYR A 601 17.35 -39.37 14.99
CA TYR A 601 17.61 -40.03 16.26
C TYR A 601 16.46 -39.98 17.28
N THR A 602 15.86 -41.16 17.48
CA THR A 602 14.93 -41.51 18.58
C THR A 602 13.68 -40.63 18.68
N ILE A 603 12.69 -41.05 17.89
CA ILE A 603 11.26 -41.09 18.21
C ILE A 603 10.96 -40.95 19.73
N ALA A 604 10.23 -39.89 20.04
CA ALA A 604 9.70 -39.45 21.33
C ALA A 604 8.72 -38.33 20.99
N ASP A 605 7.49 -38.72 20.68
CA ASP A 605 6.77 -38.13 19.55
C ASP A 605 5.68 -37.13 19.92
N SER A 606 5.78 -35.96 19.31
CA SER A 606 4.67 -35.04 19.08
C SER A 606 4.07 -35.18 17.67
N LEU A 607 4.78 -35.81 16.72
CA LEU A 607 4.38 -35.89 15.31
C LEU A 607 4.40 -37.29 14.68
N ALA A 608 5.29 -38.21 15.07
CA ALA A 608 5.31 -39.53 14.43
C ALA A 608 4.09 -40.37 14.88
N GLY A 609 3.47 -41.08 13.93
CA GLY A 609 2.16 -41.70 14.14
C GLY A 609 0.97 -40.75 13.94
N LEU A 610 1.21 -39.50 13.51
CA LEU A 610 0.29 -38.80 12.62
C LEU A 610 0.59 -39.24 11.18
N PRO A 611 -0.45 -39.47 10.34
CA PRO A 611 -0.26 -39.71 8.92
C PRO A 611 0.16 -38.41 8.19
N ARG A 612 0.99 -38.53 7.14
CA ARG A 612 1.60 -37.37 6.44
C ARG A 612 0.63 -36.86 5.38
N ILE A 613 0.24 -35.58 5.39
CA ILE A 613 -0.68 -35.05 4.38
C ILE A 613 -0.07 -35.00 2.98
N VAL A 614 1.27 -35.03 2.85
CA VAL A 614 1.95 -35.18 1.56
C VAL A 614 1.75 -36.55 0.89
N ASP A 615 1.32 -37.57 1.63
CA ASP A 615 1.03 -38.93 1.12
C ASP A 615 -0.39 -39.07 0.56
N ILE A 616 -1.24 -38.06 0.71
CA ILE A 616 -2.62 -38.08 0.21
C ILE A 616 -2.62 -37.79 -1.30
N ASP A 617 -3.16 -38.71 -2.10
CA ASP A 617 -3.50 -38.40 -3.49
C ASP A 617 -4.61 -37.34 -3.54
N THR A 618 -4.35 -36.30 -4.31
CA THR A 618 -5.24 -35.14 -4.48
C THR A 618 -5.84 -35.09 -5.89
N THR A 619 -5.50 -36.05 -6.74
CA THR A 619 -6.03 -36.20 -8.10
C THR A 619 -7.31 -37.06 -8.10
N SER A 620 -7.63 -37.66 -9.24
CA SER A 620 -8.71 -38.64 -9.39
C SER A 620 -8.15 -39.92 -10.03
N PRO A 621 -8.67 -41.12 -9.73
CA PRO A 621 -8.08 -42.40 -10.18
C PRO A 621 -8.08 -42.64 -11.70
N ASN A 622 -8.74 -41.77 -12.48
CA ASN A 622 -8.72 -41.79 -13.94
C ASN A 622 -7.79 -40.73 -14.55
N ALA A 623 -7.05 -39.99 -13.73
CA ALA A 623 -6.12 -38.95 -14.13
C ALA A 623 -4.66 -39.43 -14.04
N GLU A 624 -4.40 -40.67 -14.48
CA GLU A 624 -3.05 -41.28 -14.63
C GLU A 624 -2.06 -40.34 -15.36
N PHE A 625 -2.58 -39.46 -16.23
CA PHE A 625 -1.85 -38.37 -16.89
C PHE A 625 -1.04 -37.46 -15.95
N TRP A 626 -1.47 -37.30 -14.69
CA TRP A 626 -0.73 -36.49 -13.71
C TRP A 626 0.50 -37.20 -13.12
N ASP A 627 0.67 -38.51 -13.33
CA ASP A 627 1.77 -39.36 -12.83
C ASP A 627 2.15 -39.11 -11.36
N TRP A 628 1.15 -38.77 -10.53
CA TRP A 628 1.39 -38.37 -9.15
C TRP A 628 1.83 -39.55 -8.29
N HIS A 629 2.80 -39.30 -7.43
CA HIS A 629 3.35 -40.25 -6.48
C HIS A 629 3.61 -39.55 -5.12
N PRO A 630 3.58 -40.28 -3.99
CA PRO A 630 4.08 -39.78 -2.71
C PRO A 630 5.56 -39.33 -2.79
N PRO A 631 6.03 -38.40 -1.92
CA PRO A 631 7.39 -37.86 -1.98
C PRO A 631 8.47 -38.93 -1.87
N ARG A 632 9.54 -38.78 -2.65
CA ARG A 632 10.65 -39.74 -2.73
C ARG A 632 11.52 -39.77 -1.46
N SER A 633 11.47 -38.72 -0.65
CA SER A 633 12.11 -38.61 0.66
C SER A 633 11.28 -37.73 1.61
N ASP A 634 11.64 -37.65 2.89
CA ASP A 634 11.00 -36.75 3.84
C ASP A 634 11.34 -35.28 3.51
N THR A 635 10.33 -34.51 3.09
CA THR A 635 10.44 -33.08 2.77
C THR A 635 10.66 -32.23 4.03
N VAL A 636 11.11 -30.98 3.89
CA VAL A 636 11.18 -30.04 5.02
C VAL A 636 9.82 -29.89 5.72
N ARG A 637 9.87 -29.78 7.06
CA ARG A 637 8.71 -29.64 7.94
C ARG A 637 8.89 -28.46 8.89
N ALA A 638 7.89 -27.59 8.95
CA ALA A 638 7.70 -26.64 10.03
C ALA A 638 6.86 -27.29 11.15
N THR A 639 7.05 -26.84 12.40
CA THR A 639 6.07 -27.13 13.46
C THR A 639 4.98 -26.07 13.40
N VAL A 640 3.76 -26.44 13.04
CA VAL A 640 2.58 -25.57 13.22
C VAL A 640 1.98 -25.82 14.60
N VAL A 641 1.46 -24.76 15.22
CA VAL A 641 0.73 -24.84 16.48
C VAL A 641 -0.51 -23.96 16.37
N ARG A 642 -1.68 -24.51 16.68
CA ARG A 642 -2.87 -23.70 17.00
C ARG A 642 -3.23 -23.93 18.45
N ALA A 643 -3.56 -22.88 19.20
CA ALA A 643 -3.86 -22.98 20.62
C ALA A 643 -5.08 -22.15 21.00
N ALA A 644 -5.87 -22.65 21.95
CA ALA A 644 -6.98 -21.91 22.55
C ALA A 644 -7.11 -22.22 24.06
N ALA A 645 -7.50 -21.21 24.82
CA ALA A 645 -7.83 -21.32 26.24
C ALA A 645 -9.31 -21.70 26.43
N PHE A 646 -9.57 -22.57 27.40
CA PHE A 646 -10.91 -23.01 27.78
C PHE A 646 -11.06 -22.98 29.30
N ALA A 647 -12.20 -22.47 29.77
CA ALA A 647 -12.58 -22.49 31.18
C ALA A 647 -13.82 -23.40 31.36
N ARG A 648 -14.03 -23.93 32.56
CA ARG A 648 -15.26 -24.68 32.88
C ARG A 648 -16.37 -23.75 33.29
N ASP A 649 -17.56 -23.93 32.72
CA ASP A 649 -18.76 -23.23 33.14
C ASP A 649 -19.54 -24.05 34.21
N PRO A 650 -19.61 -23.61 35.47
CA PRO A 650 -20.40 -24.29 36.51
C PRO A 650 -21.91 -24.20 36.25
N ASN A 651 -22.37 -23.23 35.46
CA ASN A 651 -23.80 -23.01 35.17
C ASN A 651 -24.28 -23.90 34.01
N ALA A 652 -23.49 -24.10 32.96
CA ALA A 652 -23.70 -25.13 31.92
C ALA A 652 -23.15 -26.51 32.32
N GLY A 653 -23.49 -26.98 33.54
CA GLY A 653 -23.25 -28.36 33.96
C GLY A 653 -21.78 -28.81 34.08
N GLY A 654 -20.81 -27.89 33.95
CA GLY A 654 -19.38 -28.19 33.96
C GLY A 654 -18.73 -28.34 32.58
N GLU A 655 -19.44 -28.01 31.49
CA GLU A 655 -18.92 -27.97 30.11
C GLU A 655 -17.75 -26.99 29.97
N TYR A 656 -16.84 -27.24 29.01
CA TYR A 656 -15.77 -26.31 28.67
C TYR A 656 -16.25 -25.27 27.67
N ARG A 657 -16.02 -24.00 27.97
CA ARG A 657 -16.28 -22.89 27.05
C ARG A 657 -14.95 -22.28 26.59
N ARG A 658 -14.82 -21.97 25.30
CA ARG A 658 -13.63 -21.30 24.76
C ARG A 658 -13.60 -19.86 25.28
N VAL A 659 -12.44 -19.45 25.78
CA VAL A 659 -12.23 -18.13 26.38
C VAL A 659 -11.14 -17.31 25.70
N SER A 660 -10.60 -17.76 24.57
CA SER A 660 -9.68 -17.02 23.71
C SER A 660 -10.07 -17.13 22.23
N GLN A 661 -9.40 -16.38 21.36
CA GLN A 661 -9.28 -16.78 19.95
C GLN A 661 -8.35 -17.99 19.79
N VAL A 662 -8.28 -18.51 18.57
CA VAL A 662 -7.42 -19.64 18.19
C VAL A 662 -6.09 -19.09 17.65
N GLU A 663 -5.21 -18.66 18.55
CA GLU A 663 -3.88 -18.19 18.16
C GLU A 663 -3.14 -19.28 17.37
N SER A 664 -2.54 -18.92 16.25
CA SER A 664 -1.92 -19.85 15.30
C SER A 664 -0.51 -19.39 14.96
N ALA A 665 0.44 -20.33 14.86
CA ALA A 665 1.86 -20.02 14.70
C ALA A 665 2.61 -21.08 13.87
N THR A 666 3.48 -20.66 12.95
CA THR A 666 4.37 -21.53 12.17
C THR A 666 5.83 -21.36 12.58
N TYR A 667 6.51 -22.44 12.93
CA TYR A 667 7.94 -22.46 13.29
C TYR A 667 8.76 -23.28 12.29
N ILE A 668 9.50 -22.62 11.40
CA ILE A 668 10.40 -23.25 10.43
C ILE A 668 11.79 -23.34 11.08
N VAL A 669 12.30 -24.54 11.30
CA VAL A 669 13.54 -24.73 12.06
C VAL A 669 14.53 -25.61 11.29
N THR A 670 15.59 -24.97 10.78
CA THR A 670 16.64 -25.60 9.96
C THR A 670 18.01 -25.06 10.38
N PRO A 671 19.14 -25.74 10.12
CA PRO A 671 20.48 -25.22 10.41
C PRO A 671 20.80 -23.86 9.77
N GLN A 672 20.10 -23.48 8.70
CA GLN A 672 20.22 -22.23 7.97
C GLN A 672 19.39 -21.08 8.59
N GLY A 673 18.38 -21.39 9.40
CA GLY A 673 17.44 -20.38 9.90
C GLY A 673 16.71 -19.68 8.75
N GLN A 674 16.72 -18.35 8.74
CA GLN A 674 16.11 -17.52 7.69
C GLN A 674 16.77 -17.69 6.31
N ASP A 675 18.04 -18.08 6.25
CA ASP A 675 18.82 -18.27 5.02
C ASP A 675 18.46 -19.59 4.29
N ARG A 676 17.36 -20.25 4.69
CA ARG A 676 16.96 -21.55 4.15
C ARG A 676 16.37 -21.46 2.75
N PHE A 677 15.64 -20.39 2.45
CA PHE A 677 14.95 -20.21 1.17
C PHE A 677 15.31 -18.86 0.56
N SER A 678 15.66 -18.82 -0.73
CA SER A 678 15.85 -17.55 -1.45
C SER A 678 14.53 -16.89 -1.88
N LEU A 679 13.44 -17.65 -1.81
CA LEU A 679 12.08 -17.19 -2.12
C LEU A 679 11.30 -16.80 -0.85
N PRO A 680 10.37 -15.84 -0.94
CA PRO A 680 9.41 -15.60 0.13
C PRO A 680 8.65 -16.88 0.46
N THR A 681 8.31 -17.07 1.74
CA THR A 681 7.63 -18.27 2.23
C THR A 681 6.23 -17.94 2.69
N ILE A 682 5.23 -18.71 2.25
CA ILE A 682 3.85 -18.65 2.74
C ILE A 682 3.45 -19.96 3.40
N SER A 683 2.85 -19.87 4.59
CA SER A 683 2.34 -20.99 5.36
C SER A 683 0.82 -20.88 5.48
N ILE A 684 0.12 -21.99 5.22
CA ILE A 684 -1.32 -22.13 5.39
C ILE A 684 -1.59 -23.14 6.49
N ILE A 685 -2.33 -22.75 7.53
CA ILE A 685 -2.77 -23.63 8.61
C ILE A 685 -4.30 -23.75 8.58
N THR A 686 -4.82 -24.95 8.30
CA THR A 686 -6.26 -25.22 8.12
C THR A 686 -6.60 -26.62 8.65
N PRO A 687 -7.83 -26.88 9.14
CA PRO A 687 -8.23 -28.24 9.51
C PRO A 687 -8.00 -29.23 8.35
N PRO A 688 -7.25 -30.34 8.55
CA PRO A 688 -6.99 -31.35 7.53
C PRO A 688 -8.26 -31.88 6.87
N SER A 689 -9.33 -32.11 7.63
CA SER A 689 -10.62 -32.56 7.10
C SER A 689 -11.16 -31.62 6.03
N GLY A 690 -11.09 -30.31 6.26
CA GLY A 690 -11.55 -29.29 5.32
C GLY A 690 -10.82 -29.30 3.97
N LEU A 691 -9.62 -29.89 3.90
CA LEU A 691 -8.88 -30.11 2.65
C LEU A 691 -9.05 -31.53 2.09
N PHE A 692 -8.98 -32.56 2.93
CA PHE A 692 -8.74 -33.94 2.48
C PHE A 692 -9.86 -34.94 2.80
N ASP A 693 -10.92 -34.51 3.49
CA ASP A 693 -12.05 -35.40 3.77
C ASP A 693 -12.80 -35.83 2.49
N TYR A 694 -13.21 -37.09 2.46
CA TYR A 694 -13.95 -37.70 1.36
C TYR A 694 -15.30 -37.01 1.09
N ASP A 695 -16.00 -36.61 2.15
CA ASP A 695 -17.36 -36.10 2.08
C ASP A 695 -17.41 -34.60 1.71
N ASP A 696 -16.44 -33.79 2.15
CA ASP A 696 -16.38 -32.34 1.83
C ASP A 696 -14.99 -31.70 1.59
N GLY A 697 -13.88 -32.43 1.67
CA GLY A 697 -12.53 -31.90 1.56
C GLY A 697 -12.22 -31.26 0.19
N ILE A 698 -11.83 -29.98 0.18
CA ILE A 698 -11.71 -29.19 -1.07
C ILE A 698 -10.55 -29.58 -1.99
N TYR A 699 -9.63 -30.44 -1.56
CA TYR A 699 -8.36 -30.74 -2.24
C TYR A 699 -8.33 -32.16 -2.85
N VAL A 700 -9.39 -32.95 -2.73
CA VAL A 700 -9.48 -34.35 -3.21
C VAL A 700 -10.59 -34.54 -4.25
N ALA A 701 -10.60 -35.69 -4.94
CA ALA A 701 -11.72 -36.08 -5.81
C ALA A 701 -13.01 -36.33 -5.00
N GLY A 702 -12.95 -37.28 -4.06
CA GLY A 702 -13.94 -37.47 -3.00
C GLY A 702 -15.33 -37.92 -3.47
N ARG A 703 -16.31 -37.89 -2.56
CA ARG A 703 -17.67 -38.38 -2.79
C ARG A 703 -18.33 -37.83 -4.06
N ILE A 704 -18.14 -36.54 -4.38
CA ILE A 704 -18.77 -35.97 -5.58
C ILE A 704 -18.19 -36.58 -6.87
N TYR A 705 -16.94 -37.05 -6.84
CA TYR A 705 -16.38 -37.84 -7.93
C TYR A 705 -17.09 -39.20 -8.02
N ASP A 706 -17.12 -39.96 -6.91
CA ASP A 706 -17.65 -41.32 -6.90
C ASP A 706 -19.17 -41.42 -7.13
N ASP A 707 -19.96 -40.44 -6.64
CA ASP A 707 -21.42 -40.33 -6.89
C ASP A 707 -21.76 -40.07 -8.38
N ASN A 708 -20.79 -39.62 -9.19
CA ASN A 708 -20.95 -39.34 -10.63
C ASN A 708 -20.41 -40.47 -11.55
N LEU A 709 -20.02 -41.62 -11.01
CA LEU A 709 -19.55 -42.76 -11.79
C LEU A 709 -20.70 -43.56 -12.45
N PRO A 710 -20.54 -44.05 -13.71
CA PRO A 710 -19.45 -43.79 -14.64
C PRO A 710 -19.67 -42.51 -15.46
N TYR A 711 -18.59 -41.78 -15.74
CA TYR A 711 -18.65 -40.50 -16.42
C TYR A 711 -19.01 -40.54 -17.91
N GLU A 712 -19.81 -39.55 -18.32
CA GLU A 712 -20.04 -39.18 -19.73
C GLU A 712 -19.04 -38.11 -20.25
N ARG A 713 -18.05 -37.70 -19.45
CA ARG A 713 -17.07 -36.63 -19.76
C ARG A 713 -15.63 -37.04 -19.47
N THR A 714 -14.68 -36.42 -20.17
CA THR A 714 -13.24 -36.60 -20.00
C THR A 714 -12.76 -36.29 -18.58
N TRP A 715 -11.74 -37.02 -18.10
CA TRP A 715 -11.12 -36.88 -16.77
C TRP A 715 -10.72 -35.44 -16.41
N MET A 716 -10.38 -34.64 -17.42
CA MET A 716 -10.01 -33.22 -17.30
C MET A 716 -11.11 -32.29 -16.77
N ALA A 717 -12.39 -32.69 -16.86
CA ALA A 717 -13.55 -31.82 -16.68
C ALA A 717 -14.65 -32.43 -15.79
N GLN A 718 -14.28 -33.32 -14.86
CA GLN A 718 -15.22 -34.03 -14.01
C GLN A 718 -15.61 -33.26 -12.75
N GLU A 719 -16.84 -33.51 -12.29
CA GLU A 719 -17.31 -32.99 -11.01
C GLU A 719 -16.73 -33.83 -9.86
N ALA A 720 -16.25 -33.13 -8.84
CA ALA A 720 -15.47 -33.64 -7.71
C ALA A 720 -15.59 -32.66 -6.53
N ASN A 721 -15.07 -33.01 -5.36
CA ASN A 721 -14.99 -32.07 -4.23
C ASN A 721 -14.12 -30.84 -4.60
N TYR A 722 -12.97 -31.05 -5.26
CA TYR A 722 -12.15 -29.96 -5.80
C TYR A 722 -12.83 -29.09 -6.88
N SER A 723 -13.93 -29.57 -7.50
CA SER A 723 -14.67 -28.77 -8.49
C SER A 723 -15.70 -27.83 -7.85
N GLN A 724 -15.93 -27.91 -6.54
CA GLN A 724 -16.97 -27.13 -5.86
C GLN A 724 -16.56 -25.68 -5.58
N ARG A 725 -17.57 -24.84 -5.31
CA ARG A 725 -17.37 -23.42 -4.94
C ARG A 725 -17.14 -23.22 -3.43
N TRP A 726 -16.65 -24.24 -2.73
CA TRP A 726 -16.46 -24.28 -1.27
C TRP A 726 -15.24 -23.49 -0.80
N GLU A 727 -15.38 -22.79 0.32
CA GLU A 727 -14.33 -22.01 1.00
C GLU A 727 -14.07 -22.63 2.39
N ARG A 728 -12.85 -22.48 2.91
CA ARG A 728 -12.41 -23.01 4.21
C ARG A 728 -11.68 -21.93 5.01
N PRO A 729 -11.84 -21.87 6.34
CA PRO A 729 -11.06 -20.98 7.19
C PRO A 729 -9.62 -21.50 7.33
N ALA A 730 -8.63 -20.64 7.10
CA ALA A 730 -7.23 -20.93 7.32
C ALA A 730 -6.50 -19.75 7.95
N HIS A 731 -5.48 -20.01 8.76
CA HIS A 731 -4.48 -19.02 9.11
C HIS A 731 -3.44 -18.92 7.99
N LEU A 732 -3.06 -17.71 7.62
CA LEU A 732 -2.04 -17.43 6.61
C LEU A 732 -0.90 -16.63 7.25
N THR A 733 0.34 -17.11 7.07
CA THR A 733 1.55 -16.44 7.57
C THR A 733 2.54 -16.27 6.41
N PHE A 734 3.09 -15.08 6.22
CA PHE A 734 4.00 -14.76 5.11
C PHE A 734 5.33 -14.18 5.60
N PHE A 735 6.42 -14.69 5.03
CA PHE A 735 7.80 -14.31 5.34
C PHE A 735 8.48 -13.81 4.07
N GLU A 736 9.14 -12.66 4.16
CA GLU A 736 10.08 -12.22 3.12
C GLU A 736 11.40 -13.02 3.20
N PRO A 737 12.21 -13.09 2.12
CA PRO A 737 13.57 -13.62 2.18
C PRO A 737 14.39 -12.92 3.25
N GLU A 738 15.29 -13.65 3.90
CA GLU A 738 16.13 -13.18 5.03
C GLU A 738 15.36 -12.75 6.30
N ALA A 739 14.03 -12.58 6.23
CA ALA A 739 13.19 -12.19 7.37
C ALA A 739 12.98 -13.36 8.34
N ARG A 740 13.30 -13.13 9.61
CA ARG A 740 13.16 -14.14 10.65
C ARG A 740 11.72 -14.31 11.14
N GLU A 741 10.98 -13.20 11.22
CA GLU A 741 9.60 -13.12 11.69
C GLU A 741 8.70 -12.69 10.51
N PRO A 742 7.38 -12.98 10.54
CA PRO A 742 6.51 -12.75 9.38
C PRO A 742 6.17 -11.27 9.21
N VAL A 743 5.97 -10.84 7.96
CA VAL A 743 5.47 -9.49 7.65
C VAL A 743 3.96 -9.37 7.83
N PHE A 744 3.20 -10.47 7.70
CA PHE A 744 1.85 -10.57 8.24
C PHE A 744 1.50 -12.01 8.69
N SER A 745 0.55 -12.09 9.61
CA SER A 745 -0.11 -13.35 10.03
C SER A 745 -1.58 -13.04 10.29
N ILE A 746 -2.50 -13.70 9.58
CA ILE A 746 -3.91 -13.29 9.47
C ILE A 746 -4.82 -14.51 9.29
N ASP A 747 -6.04 -14.50 9.85
CA ASP A 747 -7.06 -15.50 9.49
C ASP A 747 -7.78 -15.11 8.17
N ALA A 748 -8.00 -16.08 7.28
CA ALA A 748 -8.47 -15.83 5.92
C ALA A 748 -9.29 -17.00 5.34
N GLY A 749 -9.97 -16.74 4.22
CA GLY A 749 -10.65 -17.77 3.44
C GLY A 749 -9.72 -18.36 2.38
N VAL A 750 -9.69 -19.69 2.26
CA VAL A 750 -8.99 -20.41 1.19
C VAL A 750 -9.95 -21.28 0.38
N ARG A 751 -9.73 -21.35 -0.94
CA ARG A 751 -10.59 -22.10 -1.88
C ARG A 751 -9.85 -22.44 -3.17
N ILE A 752 -10.21 -23.54 -3.83
CA ILE A 752 -9.65 -23.91 -5.15
C ILE A 752 -9.99 -22.87 -6.24
N HIS A 753 -8.99 -22.49 -7.04
CA HIS A 753 -9.14 -21.73 -8.29
C HIS A 753 -9.02 -22.66 -9.51
N GLY A 754 -9.55 -22.23 -10.66
CA GLY A 754 -9.19 -22.75 -11.98
C GLY A 754 -10.38 -23.30 -12.72
N SER A 755 -10.12 -24.13 -13.72
CA SER A 755 -11.11 -25.01 -14.35
C SER A 755 -10.50 -26.40 -14.48
N PHE A 756 -9.73 -26.64 -15.55
CA PHE A 756 -8.90 -27.84 -15.74
C PHE A 756 -7.92 -28.09 -14.58
N SER A 757 -7.17 -27.06 -14.16
CA SER A 757 -6.16 -27.10 -13.08
C SER A 757 -6.69 -27.40 -11.68
N ARG A 758 -8.01 -27.61 -11.51
CA ARG A 758 -8.54 -28.17 -10.26
C ARG A 758 -8.24 -29.67 -10.13
N SER A 759 -8.02 -30.38 -11.25
CA SER A 759 -7.62 -31.79 -11.25
C SER A 759 -6.14 -32.03 -10.94
N GLN A 760 -5.28 -31.02 -11.14
CA GLN A 760 -3.84 -31.10 -10.83
C GLN A 760 -3.57 -31.48 -9.36
N PRO A 761 -2.48 -32.21 -9.06
CA PRO A 761 -2.11 -32.49 -7.66
C PRO A 761 -1.72 -31.20 -6.92
N LEU A 762 -0.84 -30.37 -7.51
CA LEU A 762 -0.58 -29.02 -7.03
C LEU A 762 -1.71 -28.07 -7.45
N LYS A 763 -2.83 -28.04 -6.71
CA LYS A 763 -3.96 -27.14 -7.01
C LYS A 763 -3.64 -25.66 -6.75
N THR A 764 -4.23 -24.76 -7.55
CA THR A 764 -4.22 -23.31 -7.31
C THR A 764 -5.21 -22.92 -6.22
N LEU A 765 -4.81 -22.02 -5.32
CA LEU A 765 -5.67 -21.48 -4.27
C LEU A 765 -6.02 -20.00 -4.53
N ARG A 766 -7.27 -19.62 -4.23
CA ARG A 766 -7.73 -18.25 -3.98
C ARG A 766 -7.59 -17.97 -2.48
N LEU A 767 -7.00 -16.84 -2.12
CA LEU A 767 -6.92 -16.30 -0.76
C LEU A 767 -7.90 -15.13 -0.64
N TYR A 768 -8.64 -15.06 0.47
CA TYR A 768 -9.67 -14.04 0.71
C TYR A 768 -9.47 -13.35 2.07
N ALA A 769 -9.14 -12.06 2.05
CA ALA A 769 -9.21 -11.22 3.24
C ALA A 769 -10.66 -10.74 3.44
N ARG A 770 -11.23 -11.03 4.62
CA ARG A 770 -12.61 -10.70 4.99
C ARG A 770 -12.72 -10.47 6.49
N LYS A 771 -13.59 -9.54 6.90
CA LYS A 771 -14.12 -9.47 8.30
C LYS A 771 -14.84 -10.75 8.76
N ASP A 772 -15.08 -11.71 7.86
CA ASP A 772 -15.54 -13.04 8.24
C ASP A 772 -14.51 -13.90 8.98
N TYR A 773 -13.23 -13.59 8.78
CA TYR A 773 -12.10 -14.33 9.35
C TYR A 773 -11.23 -13.44 10.24
N ASP A 774 -10.90 -12.22 9.78
CA ASP A 774 -10.01 -11.30 10.48
C ASP A 774 -10.45 -9.83 10.33
N VAL A 775 -10.27 -9.06 11.40
CA VAL A 775 -10.65 -7.64 11.50
C VAL A 775 -9.99 -6.76 10.43
N THR A 776 -8.74 -7.08 10.09
CA THR A 776 -7.87 -6.34 9.15
C THR A 776 -8.50 -6.26 7.76
N ASN A 777 -9.29 -7.27 7.37
CA ASN A 777 -10.14 -7.28 6.16
C ASN A 777 -9.40 -7.17 4.81
N TYR A 778 -8.10 -6.88 4.78
CA TYR A 778 -7.20 -6.84 3.62
C TYR A 778 -5.89 -7.59 3.96
N PHE A 779 -5.17 -8.02 2.92
CA PHE A 779 -3.75 -8.38 3.06
C PHE A 779 -2.93 -7.11 2.85
N GLU A 780 -2.43 -6.52 3.93
CA GLU A 780 -1.63 -5.28 3.91
C GLU A 780 -0.15 -5.62 3.82
N HIS A 781 0.36 -5.69 2.59
CA HIS A 781 1.77 -5.89 2.26
C HIS A 781 2.03 -5.58 0.78
N ALA A 782 3.19 -4.98 0.48
CA ALA A 782 3.65 -4.70 -0.88
C ALA A 782 4.21 -5.98 -1.56
N PHE A 783 3.33 -6.94 -1.85
CA PHE A 783 3.71 -8.27 -2.33
C PHE A 783 4.57 -8.28 -3.61
N PHE A 784 4.37 -7.31 -4.51
CA PHE A 784 5.03 -7.23 -5.81
C PHE A 784 5.89 -5.96 -5.85
N THR A 785 7.21 -6.11 -5.71
CA THR A 785 8.17 -5.00 -5.67
C THR A 785 8.05 -4.11 -6.91
N GLY A 786 7.96 -2.78 -6.71
CA GLY A 786 7.80 -1.80 -7.79
C GLY A 786 6.39 -1.68 -8.36
N ALA A 787 5.39 -2.38 -7.81
CA ALA A 787 4.00 -2.26 -8.25
C ALA A 787 3.41 -0.87 -7.96
N THR A 788 3.21 -0.07 -8.99
CA THR A 788 2.49 1.21 -8.93
C THR A 788 1.07 1.10 -9.49
N ARG A 789 0.22 2.09 -9.17
CA ARG A 789 -1.12 2.21 -9.75
C ARG A 789 -1.08 2.69 -11.20
N ARG A 790 -2.11 2.26 -11.92
CA ARG A 790 -2.40 2.47 -13.34
C ARG A 790 -3.31 3.67 -13.60
N ASP A 791 -3.65 4.41 -12.54
CA ASP A 791 -4.36 5.69 -12.54
C ASP A 791 -3.48 6.90 -12.91
N GLY A 792 -2.18 6.69 -13.14
CA GLY A 792 -1.21 7.75 -13.44
C GLY A 792 -0.65 8.48 -12.21
N SER A 793 -1.09 8.13 -11.00
CA SER A 793 -0.59 8.74 -9.75
C SER A 793 0.86 8.35 -9.43
N GLY A 794 1.27 7.14 -9.82
CA GLY A 794 2.52 6.52 -9.39
C GLY A 794 2.51 5.99 -7.94
N GLU A 795 1.37 6.05 -7.22
CA GLU A 795 1.26 5.50 -5.87
C GLU A 795 1.51 3.98 -5.86
N PRO A 796 2.16 3.42 -4.82
CA PRO A 796 2.41 1.98 -4.72
C PRO A 796 1.11 1.19 -4.44
N VAL A 797 1.13 -0.10 -4.81
CA VAL A 797 0.04 -1.06 -4.54
C VAL A 797 0.42 -1.93 -3.33
N GLU A 798 -0.07 -1.55 -2.16
CA GLU A 798 0.39 -2.11 -0.87
C GLU A 798 -0.66 -2.93 -0.13
N ARG A 799 -1.90 -3.03 -0.65
CA ARG A 799 -2.98 -3.79 -0.02
C ARG A 799 -3.85 -4.54 -1.03
N TYR A 800 -4.24 -5.76 -0.66
CA TYR A 800 -4.94 -6.67 -1.57
C TYR A 800 -6.13 -7.34 -0.89
N LYS A 801 -7.31 -7.31 -1.53
CA LYS A 801 -8.50 -8.01 -1.02
C LYS A 801 -8.45 -9.52 -1.24
N ARG A 802 -7.88 -9.92 -2.37
CA ARG A 802 -7.84 -11.28 -2.90
C ARG A 802 -6.50 -11.50 -3.61
N LEU A 803 -5.92 -12.67 -3.42
CA LEU A 803 -4.67 -13.10 -4.07
C LEU A 803 -4.82 -14.54 -4.57
N LEU A 804 -3.99 -14.93 -5.54
CA LEU A 804 -3.91 -16.32 -5.99
C LEU A 804 -2.55 -16.92 -5.67
N LEU A 805 -2.53 -18.15 -5.18
CA LEU A 805 -1.34 -19.01 -5.19
C LEU A 805 -1.46 -19.98 -6.36
N ARG A 806 -1.06 -19.52 -7.55
CA ARG A 806 -1.11 -20.26 -8.82
C ARG A 806 -0.09 -21.39 -8.81
N SER A 807 -0.49 -22.58 -9.25
CA SER A 807 0.40 -23.75 -9.41
C SER A 807 1.47 -23.57 -10.49
N GLY A 808 1.42 -22.47 -11.23
CA GLY A 808 2.08 -22.28 -12.51
C GLY A 808 1.30 -22.91 -13.68
N GLN A 809 0.40 -23.87 -13.45
CA GLN A 809 -0.27 -24.76 -14.43
C GLN A 809 0.67 -25.56 -15.35
N SER A 810 1.76 -24.96 -15.83
CA SER A 810 2.92 -25.53 -16.51
C SER A 810 3.83 -26.41 -15.62
N LEU A 811 3.23 -27.16 -14.68
CA LEU A 811 3.87 -28.02 -13.66
C LEU A 811 4.88 -29.04 -14.23
N PHE A 812 4.68 -29.46 -15.48
CA PHE A 812 5.58 -30.39 -16.17
C PHE A 812 6.73 -29.71 -16.92
N ARG A 813 6.70 -28.38 -17.10
CA ARG A 813 7.58 -27.63 -18.01
C ARG A 813 8.61 -26.79 -17.24
N SER A 814 8.31 -25.52 -17.01
CA SER A 814 9.26 -24.53 -16.44
C SER A 814 8.70 -23.73 -15.26
N HIS A 815 7.38 -23.69 -15.07
CA HIS A 815 6.65 -22.70 -14.25
C HIS A 815 6.80 -21.23 -14.71
N LEU A 816 7.36 -21.00 -15.91
CA LEU A 816 7.79 -19.66 -16.36
C LEU A 816 6.91 -19.00 -17.43
N GLN A 817 6.16 -19.74 -18.26
CA GLN A 817 5.50 -19.19 -19.47
C GLN A 817 4.64 -17.95 -19.17
N ASP A 818 3.59 -18.11 -18.37
CA ASP A 818 2.66 -17.06 -17.96
C ASP A 818 3.31 -16.02 -17.02
N ALA A 819 4.46 -16.32 -16.43
CA ALA A 819 5.17 -15.46 -15.49
C ALA A 819 6.07 -14.46 -16.21
N VAL A 820 6.97 -14.94 -17.07
CA VAL A 820 7.92 -14.13 -17.83
C VAL A 820 7.18 -13.14 -18.73
N ILE A 821 6.17 -13.58 -19.48
CA ILE A 821 5.46 -12.71 -20.43
C ILE A 821 4.70 -11.62 -19.69
N GLN A 822 3.89 -11.96 -18.69
CA GLN A 822 3.09 -10.96 -17.99
C GLN A 822 3.97 -9.97 -17.20
N HIS A 823 5.05 -10.44 -16.54
CA HIS A 823 5.90 -9.55 -15.76
C HIS A 823 6.77 -8.61 -16.60
N HIS A 824 7.26 -9.07 -17.76
CA HIS A 824 8.12 -8.26 -18.63
C HIS A 824 7.35 -7.18 -19.40
N LEU A 825 6.06 -7.40 -19.66
CA LEU A 825 5.28 -6.55 -20.55
C LEU A 825 4.29 -5.62 -19.84
N ILE A 826 4.00 -5.86 -18.56
CA ILE A 826 2.95 -5.16 -17.80
C ILE A 826 3.12 -3.63 -17.86
N ASP A 827 4.33 -3.11 -17.62
CA ASP A 827 4.59 -1.66 -17.54
C ASP A 827 4.92 -1.01 -18.90
N HIS A 828 4.68 -1.74 -20.00
CA HIS A 828 4.85 -1.29 -21.39
C HIS A 828 3.55 -1.44 -22.22
N LEU A 829 2.59 -2.19 -21.64
CA LEU A 829 1.25 -2.60 -22.10
C LEU A 829 0.08 -1.64 -21.80
N ASN A 830 -0.80 -1.29 -22.75
CA ASN A 830 -2.11 -0.63 -22.46
C ASN A 830 -3.23 -1.63 -22.11
N VAL A 831 -2.91 -2.93 -22.06
CA VAL A 831 -3.78 -4.03 -21.64
C VAL A 831 -3.34 -4.48 -20.25
N ASP A 832 -4.31 -4.86 -19.43
CA ASP A 832 -4.03 -5.26 -18.05
C ASP A 832 -3.53 -6.69 -17.94
N MET A 833 -2.55 -6.85 -17.05
CA MET A 833 -1.84 -8.09 -16.72
C MET A 833 -1.76 -8.27 -15.20
N LEU A 834 -1.41 -9.48 -14.77
CA LEU A 834 -1.26 -9.90 -13.38
C LEU A 834 0.22 -10.02 -13.01
N ARG A 835 0.68 -9.19 -12.06
CA ARG A 835 2.00 -9.31 -11.44
C ARG A 835 2.17 -10.69 -10.79
N TYR A 836 3.41 -11.17 -10.70
CA TYR A 836 3.74 -12.44 -10.05
C TYR A 836 4.88 -12.33 -9.07
N ARG A 837 4.92 -13.30 -8.16
CA ARG A 837 6.10 -13.58 -7.33
C ARG A 837 6.16 -15.07 -7.02
N PRO A 838 7.28 -15.77 -7.29
CA PRO A 838 7.42 -17.16 -6.88
C PRO A 838 7.62 -17.23 -5.37
N VAL A 839 6.93 -18.17 -4.71
CA VAL A 839 6.95 -18.36 -3.25
C VAL A 839 7.03 -19.83 -2.87
N VAL A 840 7.75 -20.15 -1.79
CA VAL A 840 7.70 -21.47 -1.15
C VAL A 840 6.41 -21.59 -0.35
N HIS A 841 5.67 -22.68 -0.53
CA HIS A 841 4.33 -22.87 0.05
C HIS A 841 4.30 -24.08 0.98
N PHE A 842 3.84 -23.87 2.22
CA PHE A 842 3.62 -24.91 3.23
C PHE A 842 2.13 -25.08 3.53
N VAL A 843 1.67 -26.32 3.72
CA VAL A 843 0.33 -26.64 4.22
C VAL A 843 0.47 -27.42 5.52
N ASN A 844 -0.14 -26.93 6.61
CA ASN A 844 -0.10 -27.54 7.94
C ASN A 844 1.31 -27.96 8.40
N GLY A 845 2.33 -27.20 7.99
CA GLY A 845 3.74 -27.43 8.30
C GLY A 845 4.48 -28.36 7.33
N GLU A 846 3.83 -29.08 6.43
CA GLU A 846 4.51 -29.89 5.41
C GLU A 846 4.79 -29.07 4.14
N TYR A 847 6.02 -29.16 3.60
CA TYR A 847 6.41 -28.47 2.37
C TYR A 847 5.59 -28.96 1.17
N TRP A 848 5.08 -28.00 0.40
CA TRP A 848 4.08 -28.25 -0.65
C TRP A 848 4.49 -27.68 -2.02
N GLY A 849 5.79 -27.46 -2.22
CA GLY A 849 6.39 -26.95 -3.46
C GLY A 849 6.36 -25.43 -3.60
N ILE A 850 6.79 -24.98 -4.78
CA ILE A 850 6.77 -23.57 -5.19
C ILE A 850 5.41 -23.25 -5.83
N LYS A 851 4.85 -22.08 -5.52
CA LYS A 851 3.69 -21.51 -6.21
C LYS A 851 4.00 -20.10 -6.69
N ASN A 852 3.33 -19.66 -7.75
CA ASN A 852 3.37 -18.27 -8.20
C ASN A 852 2.23 -17.51 -7.51
N LEU A 853 2.57 -16.67 -6.53
CA LEU A 853 1.67 -15.65 -6.01
C LEU A 853 1.30 -14.70 -7.15
N ARG A 854 0.02 -14.34 -7.28
CA ARG A 854 -0.51 -13.43 -8.30
C ARG A 854 -1.59 -12.50 -7.72
N GLU A 855 -1.74 -11.36 -8.36
CA GLU A 855 -3.01 -10.60 -8.38
C GLU A 855 -4.17 -11.47 -8.95
N ARG A 856 -5.41 -11.01 -8.83
CA ARG A 856 -6.57 -11.65 -9.46
C ARG A 856 -7.46 -10.60 -10.13
N PHE A 857 -7.74 -10.74 -11.42
CA PHE A 857 -8.84 -10.01 -12.05
C PHE A 857 -10.17 -10.32 -11.36
N ASP A 858 -10.72 -9.28 -10.77
CA ASP A 858 -12.09 -9.02 -10.34
C ASP A 858 -12.17 -7.54 -9.93
N ARG A 859 -13.31 -7.09 -9.39
CA ARG A 859 -13.50 -5.70 -8.94
C ARG A 859 -12.40 -5.16 -8.00
N PHE A 860 -11.74 -6.02 -7.23
CA PHE A 860 -10.69 -5.62 -6.29
C PHE A 860 -9.29 -5.52 -6.93
N TYR A 861 -9.08 -6.02 -8.14
CA TYR A 861 -7.92 -5.61 -8.97
C TYR A 861 -8.04 -4.14 -9.34
N LEU A 862 -9.24 -3.71 -9.71
CA LEU A 862 -9.51 -2.33 -10.11
C LEU A 862 -9.50 -1.37 -8.90
N GLU A 863 -9.95 -1.82 -7.72
CA GLU A 863 -9.71 -1.12 -6.44
C GLU A 863 -8.20 -0.90 -6.19
N SER A 864 -7.36 -1.93 -6.31
CA SER A 864 -5.95 -1.86 -5.94
C SER A 864 -5.07 -1.17 -7.00
N ASN A 865 -5.36 -1.36 -8.29
CA ASN A 865 -4.57 -0.81 -9.40
C ASN A 865 -5.06 0.54 -9.91
N TYR A 866 -6.34 0.89 -9.75
CA TYR A 866 -6.92 2.16 -10.25
C TYR A 866 -7.63 3.00 -9.17
N GLY A 867 -7.63 2.56 -7.91
CA GLY A 867 -8.25 3.31 -6.81
C GLY A 867 -9.78 3.46 -6.90
N PHE A 868 -10.46 2.71 -7.78
CA PHE A 868 -11.90 2.81 -7.94
C PHE A 868 -12.65 2.20 -6.74
N ASP A 869 -13.89 2.65 -6.51
CA ASP A 869 -14.83 1.90 -5.69
C ASP A 869 -15.18 0.56 -6.37
N PRO A 870 -15.02 -0.60 -5.71
CA PRO A 870 -15.29 -1.91 -6.30
C PRO A 870 -16.78 -2.18 -6.59
N ASP A 871 -17.71 -1.30 -6.19
CA ASP A 871 -19.12 -1.32 -6.64
C ASP A 871 -19.37 -0.39 -7.86
N GLU A 872 -18.42 0.47 -8.27
CA GLU A 872 -18.52 1.35 -9.46
C GLU A 872 -18.05 0.74 -10.78
N VAL A 873 -17.42 -0.43 -10.76
CA VAL A 873 -16.86 -1.08 -11.95
C VAL A 873 -17.85 -2.05 -12.62
N ILE A 874 -17.65 -2.26 -13.92
CA ILE A 874 -18.35 -3.26 -14.72
C ILE A 874 -17.29 -4.16 -15.35
N VAL A 875 -17.37 -5.47 -15.13
CA VAL A 875 -16.47 -6.48 -15.72
C VAL A 875 -17.29 -7.56 -16.42
N VAL A 876 -16.92 -7.86 -17.66
CA VAL A 876 -17.62 -8.82 -18.52
C VAL A 876 -16.62 -9.87 -19.01
N GLU A 877 -16.90 -11.15 -18.78
CA GLU A 877 -16.05 -12.29 -19.14
C GLU A 877 -16.74 -13.19 -20.17
N GLY A 878 -16.01 -13.64 -21.20
CA GLY A 878 -16.53 -14.62 -22.16
C GLY A 878 -15.78 -14.67 -23.50
N PRO A 879 -16.05 -15.70 -24.33
CA PRO A 879 -15.58 -15.74 -25.71
C PRO A 879 -16.28 -14.66 -26.55
N PHE A 880 -15.56 -13.94 -27.42
CA PHE A 880 -16.13 -12.98 -28.40
C PHE A 880 -17.41 -13.53 -29.05
N GLY A 881 -18.54 -12.80 -28.94
CA GLY A 881 -19.86 -13.30 -29.34
C GLY A 881 -21.00 -12.93 -28.37
N PHE A 882 -22.08 -13.73 -28.37
CA PHE A 882 -23.37 -13.38 -27.73
C PHE A 882 -23.55 -13.82 -26.27
N ASP A 883 -22.66 -14.66 -25.73
CA ASP A 883 -22.83 -15.33 -24.42
C ASP A 883 -21.99 -14.72 -23.27
N TRP A 884 -21.46 -13.50 -23.43
CA TRP A 884 -20.62 -12.86 -22.41
C TRP A 884 -21.36 -12.65 -21.09
N GLN A 885 -20.80 -13.19 -20.01
CA GLN A 885 -21.37 -13.11 -18.68
C GLN A 885 -20.83 -11.89 -17.95
N LEU A 886 -21.73 -11.22 -17.24
CA LEU A 886 -21.37 -10.13 -16.33
C LEU A 886 -20.79 -10.77 -15.06
N ASP A 887 -19.46 -10.69 -14.84
CA ASP A 887 -18.82 -11.20 -13.61
C ASP A 887 -18.97 -10.17 -12.47
N GLU A 888 -18.84 -8.88 -12.77
CA GLU A 888 -19.05 -7.78 -11.83
C GLU A 888 -19.92 -6.68 -12.47
N GLY A 889 -20.96 -6.21 -11.75
CA GLY A 889 -21.87 -5.15 -12.21
C GLY A 889 -23.37 -5.47 -11.99
N LEU A 890 -24.26 -4.59 -12.44
CA LEU A 890 -25.72 -4.75 -12.31
C LEU A 890 -26.35 -5.43 -13.55
N PRO A 891 -27.41 -6.24 -13.42
CA PRO A 891 -28.00 -6.99 -14.53
C PRO A 891 -28.38 -6.12 -15.75
N GLY A 892 -27.62 -6.33 -16.85
CA GLY A 892 -27.77 -5.60 -18.12
C GLY A 892 -26.70 -4.55 -18.40
N GLU A 893 -25.79 -4.26 -17.47
CA GLU A 893 -24.67 -3.32 -17.69
C GLU A 893 -23.61 -3.81 -18.69
N ASN A 894 -23.67 -5.09 -19.11
CA ASN A 894 -22.89 -5.63 -20.23
C ASN A 894 -23.43 -5.21 -21.62
N ARG A 895 -24.64 -4.64 -21.72
CA ARG A 895 -25.24 -4.27 -23.02
C ARG A 895 -24.39 -3.32 -23.89
N PRO A 896 -23.77 -2.24 -23.36
CA PRO A 896 -22.99 -1.34 -24.19
C PRO A 896 -21.78 -2.01 -24.84
N TYR A 897 -21.26 -3.10 -24.28
CA TYR A 897 -20.21 -3.90 -24.92
C TYR A 897 -20.76 -4.70 -26.10
N PHE A 898 -21.90 -5.40 -25.94
CA PHE A 898 -22.55 -6.08 -27.06
C PHE A 898 -22.96 -5.13 -28.20
N GLU A 899 -23.39 -3.91 -27.86
CA GLU A 899 -23.75 -2.89 -28.85
C GLU A 899 -22.51 -2.34 -29.60
N LEU A 900 -21.36 -2.24 -28.94
CA LEU A 900 -20.06 -1.92 -29.56
C LEU A 900 -19.56 -3.04 -30.47
N VAL A 901 -19.45 -4.28 -29.97
CA VAL A 901 -18.95 -5.44 -30.74
C VAL A 901 -19.79 -5.62 -32.01
N ARG A 902 -21.12 -5.65 -31.88
CA ARG A 902 -22.02 -5.76 -33.02
C ARG A 902 -21.94 -4.55 -33.96
N PHE A 903 -21.66 -3.34 -33.46
CA PHE A 903 -21.47 -2.18 -34.34
C PHE A 903 -20.20 -2.32 -35.21
N ILE A 904 -19.11 -2.86 -34.66
CA ILE A 904 -17.87 -3.14 -35.41
C ILE A 904 -18.09 -4.26 -36.44
N GLU A 905 -18.89 -5.27 -36.11
CA GLU A 905 -19.14 -6.43 -36.98
C GLU A 905 -20.20 -6.18 -38.07
N ASP A 906 -21.28 -5.43 -37.79
CA ASP A 906 -22.36 -5.13 -38.75
C ASP A 906 -22.03 -3.94 -39.70
N SER A 907 -20.97 -3.18 -39.45
CA SER A 907 -20.68 -1.92 -40.16
C SER A 907 -19.35 -1.95 -40.92
N ASP A 908 -19.29 -1.21 -42.04
CA ASP A 908 -18.06 -1.08 -42.84
C ASP A 908 -17.03 -0.20 -42.13
N MET A 909 -15.99 -0.81 -41.57
CA MET A 909 -14.91 -0.09 -40.86
C MET A 909 -13.96 0.67 -41.79
N SER A 910 -14.04 0.51 -43.12
CA SER A 910 -13.26 1.34 -44.07
C SER A 910 -13.81 2.76 -44.23
N GLU A 911 -15.06 2.99 -43.82
CA GLU A 911 -15.65 4.33 -43.73
C GLU A 911 -15.22 4.99 -42.40
N ALA A 912 -14.28 5.95 -42.46
CA ALA A 912 -13.64 6.56 -41.28
C ALA A 912 -14.61 7.04 -40.19
N ALA A 913 -15.80 7.54 -40.55
CA ALA A 913 -16.81 7.99 -39.59
C ALA A 913 -17.36 6.85 -38.69
N ASN A 914 -17.30 5.59 -39.14
CA ASN A 914 -17.65 4.43 -38.31
C ASN A 914 -16.52 4.12 -37.32
N TYR A 915 -15.26 4.27 -37.74
CA TYR A 915 -14.10 4.08 -36.88
C TYR A 915 -13.99 5.20 -35.82
N GLU A 916 -14.17 6.47 -36.19
CA GLU A 916 -14.25 7.60 -35.25
C GLU A 916 -15.26 7.34 -34.11
N GLN A 917 -16.39 6.68 -34.40
CA GLN A 917 -17.43 6.39 -33.41
C GLN A 917 -16.95 5.44 -32.28
N ILE A 918 -16.01 4.51 -32.54
CA ILE A 918 -15.57 3.55 -31.52
C ILE A 918 -14.58 4.14 -30.50
N HIS A 919 -13.89 5.23 -30.84
CA HIS A 919 -12.96 5.91 -29.93
C HIS A 919 -13.63 6.38 -28.62
N SER A 920 -14.94 6.71 -28.67
CA SER A 920 -15.74 7.07 -27.49
C SER A 920 -16.22 5.89 -26.64
N GLN A 921 -15.99 4.65 -27.10
CA GLN A 921 -16.56 3.44 -26.51
C GLN A 921 -15.48 2.48 -25.98
N MET A 922 -14.31 2.41 -26.63
CA MET A 922 -13.21 1.52 -26.25
C MET A 922 -11.84 2.17 -26.31
N ASP A 923 -10.92 1.64 -25.52
CA ASP A 923 -9.51 1.93 -25.66
C ASP A 923 -8.90 1.03 -26.75
N VAL A 924 -8.69 1.64 -27.93
CA VAL A 924 -8.18 0.96 -29.13
C VAL A 924 -6.75 0.45 -28.92
N LEU A 925 -5.93 1.11 -28.10
CA LEU A 925 -4.57 0.64 -27.80
C LEU A 925 -4.59 -0.54 -26.83
N SER A 926 -5.48 -0.52 -25.84
CA SER A 926 -5.72 -1.68 -24.97
C SER A 926 -6.11 -2.93 -25.77
N PHE A 927 -6.98 -2.77 -26.78
CA PHE A 927 -7.35 -3.87 -27.68
C PHE A 927 -6.20 -4.29 -28.62
N ILE A 928 -5.46 -3.35 -29.21
CA ILE A 928 -4.32 -3.66 -30.08
C ILE A 928 -3.25 -4.45 -29.31
N ASP A 929 -2.88 -3.99 -28.11
CA ASP A 929 -1.88 -4.66 -27.27
C ASP A 929 -2.35 -6.06 -26.82
N TYR A 930 -3.63 -6.21 -26.43
CA TYR A 930 -4.24 -7.51 -26.12
C TYR A 930 -3.99 -8.56 -27.21
N ASN A 931 -4.23 -8.19 -28.48
CA ASN A 931 -4.03 -9.10 -29.62
C ASN A 931 -2.54 -9.34 -29.88
N ILE A 932 -1.72 -8.28 -29.87
CA ILE A 932 -0.28 -8.35 -30.14
C ILE A 932 0.43 -9.35 -29.21
N ILE A 933 0.11 -9.37 -27.92
CA ILE A 933 0.75 -10.29 -26.96
C ILE A 933 0.53 -11.74 -27.36
N ARG A 934 -0.72 -12.14 -27.64
CA ARG A 934 -1.03 -13.54 -27.97
C ARG A 934 -0.44 -13.95 -29.32
N ILE A 935 -0.48 -13.06 -30.30
CA ILE A 935 0.16 -13.26 -31.60
C ILE A 935 1.68 -13.42 -31.44
N TYR A 936 2.33 -12.61 -30.59
CA TYR A 936 3.76 -12.70 -30.29
C TYR A 936 4.12 -13.95 -29.48
N SER A 937 3.42 -14.22 -28.37
CA SER A 937 3.70 -15.34 -27.47
C SER A 937 3.44 -16.72 -28.08
N GLY A 938 2.63 -16.77 -29.14
CA GLY A 938 2.18 -18.02 -29.75
C GLY A 938 1.15 -18.76 -28.88
N ASP A 939 0.43 -18.05 -28.01
CA ASP A 939 -0.61 -18.63 -27.16
C ASP A 939 -1.75 -19.21 -28.01
N ARG A 940 -1.80 -20.55 -28.07
CA ARG A 940 -2.78 -21.30 -28.86
C ARG A 940 -4.17 -21.37 -28.23
N ASP A 941 -4.34 -21.04 -26.94
CA ASP A 941 -5.62 -21.20 -26.24
C ASP A 941 -6.44 -19.90 -26.14
N GLY A 942 -5.80 -18.74 -26.30
CA GLY A 942 -6.41 -17.43 -26.09
C GLY A 942 -7.25 -16.84 -27.23
N VAL A 943 -7.41 -17.53 -28.38
CA VAL A 943 -8.23 -17.03 -29.52
C VAL A 943 -9.70 -16.85 -29.11
N ASN A 944 -10.22 -17.71 -28.24
CA ASN A 944 -11.61 -17.66 -27.77
C ASN A 944 -11.77 -17.89 -26.25
N LYS A 945 -10.72 -17.59 -25.46
CA LYS A 945 -10.72 -17.78 -23.99
C LYS A 945 -9.89 -16.72 -23.29
N HIS A 946 -10.00 -16.71 -21.95
CA HIS A 946 -9.11 -15.97 -21.04
C HIS A 946 -9.06 -14.46 -21.33
N VAL A 947 -10.22 -13.92 -21.73
CA VAL A 947 -10.45 -12.51 -21.97
C VAL A 947 -11.61 -12.04 -21.10
N ALA A 948 -11.41 -10.89 -20.48
CA ALA A 948 -12.45 -10.10 -19.85
C ALA A 948 -12.24 -8.64 -20.24
N VAL A 949 -13.33 -7.89 -20.28
CA VAL A 949 -13.32 -6.45 -20.54
C VAL A 949 -13.92 -5.69 -19.36
N TRP A 950 -13.39 -4.50 -19.10
CA TRP A 950 -13.80 -3.67 -17.97
C TRP A 950 -14.00 -2.20 -18.34
N ARG A 951 -14.78 -1.49 -17.51
CA ARG A 951 -14.92 -0.02 -17.49
C ARG A 951 -15.39 0.46 -16.10
N GLN A 952 -15.21 1.75 -15.80
CA GLN A 952 -16.02 2.41 -14.77
C GLN A 952 -17.45 2.66 -15.28
N ARG A 953 -18.44 2.66 -14.38
CA ARG A 953 -19.84 3.03 -14.67
C ARG A 953 -19.96 4.53 -14.95
N GLY A 954 -20.76 4.88 -15.96
CA GLY A 954 -21.03 6.27 -16.39
C GLY A 954 -20.75 6.48 -17.88
N ASP A 955 -21.04 7.68 -18.40
CA ASP A 955 -20.84 8.05 -19.80
C ASP A 955 -19.37 8.37 -20.12
N TYR A 956 -18.98 8.34 -21.40
CA TYR A 956 -17.62 8.66 -21.86
C TYR A 956 -17.17 10.06 -21.46
N ASP A 957 -15.93 10.18 -20.97
CA ASP A 957 -15.33 11.45 -20.55
C ASP A 957 -13.98 11.66 -21.28
N PRO A 958 -13.88 12.58 -22.26
CA PRO A 958 -12.68 12.76 -23.07
C PRO A 958 -11.58 13.57 -22.36
N ASP A 959 -11.90 14.25 -21.26
CA ASP A 959 -10.97 15.09 -20.49
C ASP A 959 -10.46 14.37 -19.21
N ALA A 960 -10.81 13.10 -19.03
CA ALA A 960 -10.44 12.28 -17.87
C ALA A 960 -9.17 11.45 -18.10
N GLU A 961 -8.46 11.16 -17.01
CA GLU A 961 -7.23 10.35 -17.03
C GLU A 961 -7.49 8.89 -17.50
N PRO A 962 -6.45 8.18 -18.01
CA PRO A 962 -6.57 6.79 -18.42
C PRO A 962 -7.25 5.90 -17.36
N GLY A 963 -8.25 5.14 -17.78
CA GLY A 963 -9.11 4.34 -16.89
C GLY A 963 -10.39 5.05 -16.45
N TYR A 964 -10.33 6.35 -16.14
CA TYR A 964 -11.49 7.15 -15.69
C TYR A 964 -12.37 7.67 -16.85
N ASP A 965 -11.87 7.65 -18.08
CA ASP A 965 -12.60 8.00 -19.31
C ASP A 965 -13.84 7.12 -19.61
N ARG A 966 -14.02 6.04 -18.84
CA ARG A 966 -15.14 5.08 -18.91
C ARG A 966 -15.23 4.30 -20.24
N ARG A 967 -14.14 4.23 -21.01
CA ARG A 967 -14.03 3.35 -22.19
C ARG A 967 -13.77 1.90 -21.79
N TRP A 968 -14.21 0.95 -22.62
CA TRP A 968 -13.90 -0.47 -22.45
C TRP A 968 -12.40 -0.74 -22.64
N ARG A 969 -11.82 -1.54 -21.74
CA ARG A 969 -10.41 -2.01 -21.73
C ARG A 969 -10.33 -3.52 -21.57
N TRP A 970 -9.19 -4.11 -21.93
CA TRP A 970 -8.99 -5.56 -21.93
C TRP A 970 -8.07 -6.03 -20.78
N HIS A 971 -8.41 -7.19 -20.23
CA HIS A 971 -7.55 -8.00 -19.37
C HIS A 971 -7.03 -9.21 -20.18
N THR A 972 -5.81 -9.69 -19.90
CA THR A 972 -5.29 -10.96 -20.44
C THR A 972 -4.56 -11.80 -19.39
N TRP A 973 -4.78 -13.11 -19.41
CA TRP A 973 -4.14 -14.08 -18.51
C TRP A 973 -4.10 -15.47 -19.15
N ASP A 974 -3.54 -16.44 -18.41
CA ASP A 974 -3.44 -17.86 -18.79
C ASP A 974 -2.57 -18.12 -20.02
N LEU A 975 -1.44 -17.41 -20.12
CA LEU A 975 -0.47 -17.53 -21.22
C LEU A 975 0.46 -18.75 -21.07
N ASP A 976 0.01 -19.80 -20.37
CA ASP A 976 0.84 -20.97 -20.04
C ASP A 976 1.14 -21.88 -21.24
N ASN A 977 0.45 -21.68 -22.38
CA ASN A 977 0.72 -22.33 -23.67
C ASN A 977 1.49 -21.43 -24.67
N ALA A 978 2.12 -20.35 -24.18
CA ALA A 978 3.11 -19.60 -24.95
C ALA A 978 4.45 -20.34 -25.09
N PHE A 979 5.34 -19.81 -25.95
CA PHE A 979 6.66 -20.38 -26.27
C PHE A 979 6.58 -21.80 -26.85
N MET A 980 5.60 -22.05 -27.73
CA MET A 980 5.35 -23.35 -28.37
C MET A 980 5.54 -23.30 -29.90
N ASP A 981 5.64 -24.49 -30.51
CA ASP A 981 6.20 -24.70 -31.86
C ASP A 981 5.45 -24.02 -33.02
N GLN A 982 6.14 -23.83 -34.14
CA GLN A 982 5.85 -22.79 -35.12
C GLN A 982 4.72 -23.13 -36.11
N HIS A 983 3.77 -22.21 -36.25
CA HIS A 983 2.85 -22.01 -37.37
C HIS A 983 2.80 -20.48 -37.63
N ASN A 984 2.22 -20.01 -38.74
CA ASN A 984 1.95 -18.58 -38.91
C ASN A 984 0.94 -18.10 -37.84
N THR A 985 1.45 -17.49 -36.78
CA THR A 985 0.66 -17.09 -35.61
C THR A 985 -0.18 -15.83 -35.85
N MET A 986 0.13 -15.04 -36.88
CA MET A 986 -0.75 -13.95 -37.32
C MET A 986 -2.00 -14.52 -38.00
N GLU A 987 -1.82 -15.46 -38.93
CA GLU A 987 -2.91 -16.13 -39.65
C GLU A 987 -3.76 -17.01 -38.72
N PHE A 988 -3.12 -17.77 -37.81
CA PHE A 988 -3.82 -18.56 -36.78
C PHE A 988 -4.70 -17.69 -35.86
N TYR A 989 -4.18 -16.54 -35.40
CA TYR A 989 -4.91 -15.69 -34.45
C TYR A 989 -5.92 -14.76 -35.14
N ALA A 990 -5.70 -14.39 -36.42
CA ALA A 990 -6.70 -13.68 -37.21
C ALA A 990 -7.88 -14.59 -37.59
N ASN A 991 -7.62 -15.89 -37.84
CA ASN A 991 -8.62 -16.97 -37.91
C ASN A 991 -9.77 -16.74 -38.92
N ASP A 992 -9.52 -15.94 -39.95
CA ASP A 992 -10.56 -15.22 -40.68
C ASP A 992 -11.09 -15.94 -41.93
N GLY A 993 -11.14 -17.28 -41.85
CA GLY A 993 -11.84 -18.13 -42.81
C GLY A 993 -11.28 -18.16 -44.23
N PHE A 994 -10.04 -17.73 -44.47
CA PHE A 994 -9.37 -17.98 -45.75
C PHE A 994 -9.07 -19.47 -45.89
N ASP A 995 -9.38 -20.07 -47.05
CA ASP A 995 -9.13 -21.49 -47.30
C ASP A 995 -7.61 -21.75 -47.39
N VAL A 996 -7.03 -22.20 -46.28
CA VAL A 996 -5.77 -22.97 -46.30
C VAL A 996 -6.12 -24.36 -46.83
N GLU A 997 -5.89 -24.60 -48.12
CA GLU A 997 -6.02 -25.93 -48.73
C GLU A 997 -5.10 -26.96 -48.00
N GLU A 998 -5.38 -28.25 -48.13
CA GLU A 998 -4.80 -29.35 -47.33
C GLU A 998 -3.25 -29.50 -47.40
N GLU A 999 -2.56 -28.73 -48.26
CA GLU A 999 -1.15 -28.89 -48.62
C GLU A 999 -0.15 -28.64 -47.47
N MET A 1000 -0.47 -27.81 -46.47
CA MET A 1000 0.45 -27.53 -45.35
C MET A 1000 0.51 -28.62 -44.26
N LEU A 1001 -0.24 -29.72 -44.39
CA LEU A 1001 -0.16 -30.85 -43.46
C LEU A 1001 0.87 -31.93 -43.87
N GLU A 1002 1.42 -31.90 -45.09
CA GLU A 1002 2.39 -32.91 -45.54
C GLU A 1002 3.87 -32.53 -45.28
N ASP A 1003 4.21 -31.25 -45.12
CA ASP A 1003 5.61 -30.78 -45.01
C ASP A 1003 6.15 -30.70 -43.57
N ALA A 1004 5.37 -31.16 -42.57
CA ALA A 1004 5.80 -31.35 -41.17
C ALA A 1004 6.75 -32.55 -40.99
N GLY A 1005 7.73 -32.68 -41.89
CA GLY A 1005 8.57 -33.86 -42.02
C GLY A 1005 9.61 -34.03 -40.91
N SER A 1006 9.49 -35.11 -40.14
CA SER A 1006 10.52 -35.70 -39.26
C SER A 1006 10.74 -35.13 -37.85
N VAL A 1007 9.65 -34.88 -37.11
CA VAL A 1007 9.59 -35.32 -35.70
C VAL A 1007 8.88 -36.69 -35.68
N SER A 1008 9.25 -37.59 -34.76
CA SER A 1008 8.76 -38.97 -34.75
C SER A 1008 7.35 -39.13 -34.18
N ASP A 1009 6.55 -40.04 -34.74
CA ASP A 1009 5.16 -40.42 -34.36
C ASP A 1009 5.03 -41.05 -32.95
N ALA A 1010 5.66 -40.48 -31.92
CA ALA A 1010 5.83 -41.12 -30.61
C ALA A 1010 6.06 -40.14 -29.44
N ASP A 1011 5.38 -38.98 -29.43
CA ASP A 1011 4.87 -38.34 -28.20
C ASP A 1011 3.97 -37.13 -28.54
N TYR A 1012 2.92 -36.91 -27.72
CA TYR A 1012 1.97 -35.77 -27.81
C TYR A 1012 1.12 -35.61 -29.09
N ASP A 1013 0.45 -36.68 -29.53
CA ASP A 1013 -0.88 -36.54 -30.14
C ASP A 1013 -1.93 -36.42 -29.01
N TYR A 1014 -2.72 -35.34 -29.03
CA TYR A 1014 -3.79 -35.10 -28.05
C TYR A 1014 -4.97 -34.27 -28.61
N ASP A 1015 -5.27 -34.37 -29.92
CA ASP A 1015 -6.53 -33.84 -30.48
C ASP A 1015 -7.63 -34.93 -30.46
N TYR A 1016 -8.12 -35.25 -29.27
CA TYR A 1016 -9.16 -36.28 -29.08
C TYR A 1016 -10.57 -35.74 -29.35
N ASP A 1017 -10.97 -35.80 -30.62
CA ASP A 1017 -12.35 -35.65 -31.09
C ASP A 1017 -13.29 -36.64 -30.38
N TYR A 1018 -14.25 -36.13 -29.59
CA TYR A 1018 -15.25 -36.95 -28.90
C TYR A 1018 -16.61 -36.24 -28.62
N ASP A 1019 -17.19 -35.65 -29.66
CA ASP A 1019 -18.65 -35.81 -29.88
C ASP A 1019 -18.92 -35.83 -31.39
N GLY A 1020 -20.04 -36.40 -31.82
CA GLY A 1020 -20.45 -36.48 -33.24
C GLY A 1020 -20.88 -35.15 -33.85
N ALA A 1021 -20.31 -34.02 -33.40
CA ALA A 1021 -20.74 -32.67 -33.63
C ALA A 1021 -19.56 -31.68 -33.76
N GLU A 1022 -18.96 -31.68 -34.95
CA GLU A 1022 -18.08 -30.63 -35.50
C GLU A 1022 -16.67 -30.48 -34.89
N PRO A 1023 -15.62 -31.02 -35.55
CA PRO A 1023 -14.29 -30.39 -35.48
C PRO A 1023 -14.37 -28.95 -36.01
N ARG A 1024 -13.47 -28.07 -35.55
CA ARG A 1024 -13.28 -26.61 -35.89
C ARG A 1024 -13.72 -25.56 -34.85
N ARG A 1025 -13.97 -25.87 -33.57
CA ARG A 1025 -14.31 -24.83 -32.56
C ARG A 1025 -13.26 -23.73 -32.36
N SER A 1026 -11.98 -23.98 -32.65
CA SER A 1026 -10.92 -22.96 -32.66
C SER A 1026 -10.83 -22.18 -33.98
N ARG A 1027 -11.58 -22.58 -35.03
CA ARG A 1027 -11.59 -22.02 -36.39
C ARG A 1027 -12.93 -21.36 -36.77
N ASP A 1028 -13.68 -20.86 -35.80
CA ASP A 1028 -14.84 -20.01 -36.05
C ASP A 1028 -14.39 -18.55 -36.15
N PRO A 1029 -14.52 -17.88 -37.33
CA PRO A 1029 -14.14 -16.48 -37.49
C PRO A 1029 -14.94 -15.52 -36.60
N ALA A 1030 -16.08 -15.94 -36.04
CA ALA A 1030 -16.84 -15.11 -35.09
C ALA A 1030 -16.02 -14.73 -33.85
N TYR A 1031 -15.03 -15.55 -33.44
CA TYR A 1031 -14.19 -15.22 -32.29
C TYR A 1031 -13.17 -14.10 -32.55
N THR A 1032 -12.89 -13.79 -33.82
CA THR A 1032 -11.87 -12.81 -34.24
C THR A 1032 -12.43 -11.70 -35.11
N ALA A 1033 -13.71 -11.77 -35.46
CA ALA A 1033 -14.43 -10.83 -36.32
C ALA A 1033 -14.19 -9.36 -35.96
N MET A 1034 -14.13 -9.02 -34.66
CA MET A 1034 -13.88 -7.64 -34.23
C MET A 1034 -12.51 -7.09 -34.67
N ILE A 1035 -11.41 -7.85 -34.56
CA ILE A 1035 -10.10 -7.39 -35.07
C ILE A 1035 -10.02 -7.45 -36.60
N VAL A 1036 -10.63 -8.48 -37.20
CA VAL A 1036 -10.65 -8.67 -38.67
C VAL A 1036 -11.41 -7.54 -39.37
N SER A 1037 -12.58 -7.15 -38.86
CA SER A 1037 -13.33 -5.99 -39.34
C SER A 1037 -12.54 -4.70 -39.15
N LEU A 1038 -11.88 -4.49 -38.00
CA LEU A 1038 -11.10 -3.29 -37.75
C LEU A 1038 -9.88 -3.16 -38.70
N PHE A 1039 -9.29 -4.25 -39.20
CA PHE A 1039 -8.25 -4.15 -40.25
C PHE A 1039 -8.70 -3.52 -41.57
N ALA A 1040 -10.02 -3.42 -41.83
CA ALA A 1040 -10.54 -2.66 -42.97
C ALA A 1040 -10.38 -1.14 -42.81
N SER A 1041 -10.21 -0.62 -41.59
CA SER A 1041 -9.77 0.75 -41.35
C SER A 1041 -8.26 0.88 -41.62
N ASP A 1042 -7.89 1.78 -42.52
CA ASP A 1042 -6.49 2.13 -42.80
C ASP A 1042 -5.79 2.70 -41.55
N GLU A 1043 -6.54 3.44 -40.73
CA GLU A 1043 -6.07 4.11 -39.51
C GLU A 1043 -5.80 3.09 -38.40
N PHE A 1044 -6.72 2.13 -38.18
CA PHE A 1044 -6.50 1.02 -37.26
C PHE A 1044 -5.36 0.11 -37.72
N ARG A 1045 -5.34 -0.26 -39.00
CA ARG A 1045 -4.33 -1.17 -39.57
C ARG A 1045 -2.92 -0.58 -39.46
N SER A 1046 -2.76 0.71 -39.75
CA SER A 1046 -1.48 1.42 -39.57
C SER A 1046 -1.10 1.52 -38.09
N LEU A 1047 -2.06 1.80 -37.19
CA LEU A 1047 -1.81 1.85 -35.75
C LEU A 1047 -1.36 0.48 -35.19
N PHE A 1048 -2.02 -0.61 -35.60
CA PHE A 1048 -1.64 -1.98 -35.24
C PHE A 1048 -0.25 -2.34 -35.76
N LEU A 1049 0.03 -2.11 -37.04
CA LEU A 1049 1.33 -2.40 -37.66
C LEU A 1049 2.46 -1.61 -37.00
N ASN A 1050 2.25 -0.32 -36.75
CA ASN A 1050 3.26 0.55 -36.13
C ASN A 1050 3.46 0.20 -34.64
N ARG A 1051 2.40 -0.13 -33.89
CA ARG A 1051 2.53 -0.58 -32.49
C ARG A 1051 3.26 -1.91 -32.41
N PHE A 1052 2.94 -2.88 -33.26
CA PHE A 1052 3.60 -4.18 -33.28
C PHE A 1052 5.07 -4.05 -33.71
N ALA A 1053 5.37 -3.30 -34.78
CA ALA A 1053 6.74 -3.00 -35.18
C ALA A 1053 7.53 -2.29 -34.07
N GLY A 1054 6.93 -1.31 -33.39
CA GLY A 1054 7.54 -0.62 -32.25
C GLY A 1054 7.93 -1.57 -31.12
N LEU A 1055 7.04 -2.47 -30.72
CA LEU A 1055 7.31 -3.48 -29.69
C LEU A 1055 8.36 -4.52 -30.14
N LEU A 1056 8.31 -4.96 -31.40
CA LEU A 1056 9.31 -5.83 -32.03
C LEU A 1056 10.71 -5.18 -32.11
N ASN A 1057 10.79 -3.85 -32.13
CA ASN A 1057 12.05 -3.09 -32.08
C ASN A 1057 12.50 -2.73 -30.65
N THR A 1058 11.72 -3.08 -29.61
CA THR A 1058 11.97 -2.69 -28.21
C THR A 1058 11.78 -3.89 -27.27
N VAL A 1059 10.67 -3.96 -26.53
CA VAL A 1059 10.45 -4.92 -25.42
C VAL A 1059 10.48 -6.40 -25.84
N PHE A 1060 10.18 -6.69 -27.12
CA PHE A 1060 10.22 -8.04 -27.68
C PHE A 1060 11.58 -8.44 -28.27
N GLN A 1061 12.61 -7.58 -28.19
CA GLN A 1061 13.96 -7.92 -28.63
C GLN A 1061 14.50 -9.16 -27.88
N PRO A 1062 15.28 -10.04 -28.52
CA PRO A 1062 15.75 -11.27 -27.88
C PRO A 1062 16.52 -11.03 -26.59
N ASP A 1063 17.37 -10.01 -26.53
CA ASP A 1063 18.16 -9.70 -25.33
C ASP A 1063 17.29 -9.29 -24.14
N GLU A 1064 16.22 -8.51 -24.35
CA GLU A 1064 15.29 -8.06 -23.32
C GLU A 1064 14.43 -9.23 -22.78
N MET A 1065 13.87 -10.03 -23.69
CA MET A 1065 13.09 -11.21 -23.34
C MET A 1065 13.94 -12.28 -22.66
N ASN A 1066 15.18 -12.52 -23.14
CA ASN A 1066 16.13 -13.43 -22.49
C ASN A 1066 16.53 -12.92 -21.11
N ALA A 1067 16.80 -11.62 -20.93
CA ALA A 1067 17.07 -11.05 -19.61
C ALA A 1067 15.91 -11.28 -18.62
N SER A 1068 14.66 -11.33 -19.09
CA SER A 1068 13.52 -11.70 -18.25
C SER A 1068 13.43 -13.20 -17.95
N ILE A 1069 13.77 -14.06 -18.91
CA ILE A 1069 13.89 -15.51 -18.68
C ILE A 1069 15.00 -15.79 -17.66
N ASP A 1070 16.17 -15.16 -17.80
CA ASP A 1070 17.34 -15.31 -16.93
C ASP A 1070 17.03 -14.86 -15.49
N ARG A 1071 16.33 -13.73 -15.30
CA ARG A 1071 15.84 -13.29 -13.98
C ARG A 1071 14.91 -14.33 -13.34
N ALA A 1072 14.01 -14.92 -14.12
CA ALA A 1072 13.04 -15.89 -13.60
C ALA A 1072 13.64 -17.28 -13.35
N GLU A 1073 14.61 -17.71 -14.16
CA GLU A 1073 15.43 -18.91 -13.91
C GLU A 1073 16.22 -18.77 -12.61
N ALA A 1074 16.90 -17.63 -12.40
CA ALA A 1074 17.70 -17.37 -11.20
C ALA A 1074 16.89 -17.34 -9.89
N LEU A 1075 15.60 -16.97 -9.94
CA LEU A 1075 14.70 -17.04 -8.79
C LEU A 1075 14.28 -18.47 -8.44
N LEU A 1076 14.12 -19.35 -9.44
CA LEU A 1076 13.61 -20.72 -9.24
C LEU A 1076 14.72 -21.78 -9.07
N GLU A 1077 15.88 -21.61 -9.70
CA GLU A 1077 16.95 -22.62 -9.70
C GLU A 1077 17.39 -23.10 -8.29
N PRO A 1078 17.47 -22.24 -7.26
CA PRO A 1078 17.83 -22.70 -5.91
C PRO A 1078 16.84 -23.70 -5.30
N GLU A 1079 15.54 -23.54 -5.59
CA GLU A 1079 14.45 -24.26 -4.91
C GLU A 1079 13.80 -25.36 -5.76
N ILE A 1080 13.98 -25.33 -7.08
CA ILE A 1080 13.30 -26.25 -8.02
C ILE A 1080 13.64 -27.73 -7.74
N ALA A 1081 14.80 -28.02 -7.17
CA ALA A 1081 15.18 -29.38 -6.77
C ALA A 1081 14.25 -29.98 -5.69
N GLU A 1082 13.80 -29.17 -4.71
CA GLU A 1082 12.88 -29.63 -3.67
C GLU A 1082 11.42 -29.67 -4.16
N HIS A 1083 11.05 -28.79 -5.10
CA HIS A 1083 9.78 -28.90 -5.84
C HIS A 1083 9.67 -30.27 -6.53
N ILE A 1084 10.72 -30.66 -7.26
CA ILE A 1084 10.77 -31.92 -8.03
C ILE A 1084 10.78 -33.14 -7.10
N GLU A 1085 11.41 -33.07 -5.94
CA GLU A 1085 11.40 -34.16 -4.95
C GLU A 1085 10.02 -34.34 -4.28
N ARG A 1086 9.24 -33.25 -4.12
CA ARG A 1086 7.85 -33.27 -3.61
C ARG A 1086 6.83 -33.73 -4.65
N TRP A 1087 6.97 -33.31 -5.91
CA TRP A 1087 5.92 -33.47 -6.94
C TRP A 1087 6.28 -34.38 -8.10
N GLY A 1088 7.53 -34.86 -8.20
CA GLY A 1088 8.01 -35.69 -9.31
C GLY A 1088 8.28 -34.93 -10.62
N HIS A 1089 7.79 -33.70 -10.75
CA HIS A 1089 7.80 -32.89 -11.97
C HIS A 1089 8.37 -31.48 -11.75
N PRO A 1090 9.03 -30.89 -12.77
CA PRO A 1090 9.54 -31.53 -13.99
C PRO A 1090 10.51 -32.68 -13.67
N PHE A 1091 10.62 -33.69 -14.53
CA PHE A 1091 11.22 -35.00 -14.17
C PHE A 1091 12.65 -34.95 -13.60
N SER A 1092 13.41 -33.88 -13.86
CA SER A 1092 14.69 -33.56 -13.23
C SER A 1092 15.02 -32.08 -13.39
N VAL A 1093 15.98 -31.57 -12.61
CA VAL A 1093 16.49 -30.18 -12.77
C VAL A 1093 17.05 -29.95 -14.18
N ASP A 1094 17.68 -30.96 -14.80
CA ASP A 1094 18.20 -30.84 -16.17
C ASP A 1094 17.08 -30.85 -17.22
N ALA A 1095 15.95 -31.51 -16.97
CA ALA A 1095 14.75 -31.40 -17.79
C ALA A 1095 14.08 -30.02 -17.65
N TRP A 1096 14.02 -29.48 -16.44
CA TRP A 1096 13.58 -28.10 -16.20
C TRP A 1096 14.45 -27.09 -16.95
N ARG A 1097 15.80 -27.17 -16.83
CA ARG A 1097 16.73 -26.34 -17.61
C ARG A 1097 16.56 -26.49 -19.13
N ALA A 1098 16.30 -27.71 -19.62
CA ALA A 1098 16.01 -27.95 -21.03
C ALA A 1098 14.71 -27.25 -21.49
N HIS A 1099 13.69 -27.20 -20.62
CA HIS A 1099 12.51 -26.36 -20.88
C HIS A 1099 12.86 -24.88 -20.87
N VAL A 1100 13.63 -24.35 -19.90
CA VAL A 1100 14.00 -22.92 -19.91
C VAL A 1100 14.79 -22.56 -21.18
N LEU A 1101 15.70 -23.43 -21.63
CA LEU A 1101 16.41 -23.27 -22.90
C LEU A 1101 15.45 -23.14 -24.10
N SER A 1102 14.40 -23.97 -24.19
CA SER A 1102 13.45 -23.88 -25.31
C SER A 1102 12.66 -22.56 -25.36
N HIS A 1103 12.55 -21.82 -24.24
CA HIS A 1103 11.97 -20.47 -24.24
C HIS A 1103 12.94 -19.46 -24.86
N ARG A 1104 14.25 -19.59 -24.56
CA ARG A 1104 15.32 -18.78 -25.14
C ARG A 1104 15.46 -19.04 -26.65
N ASP A 1105 15.38 -20.31 -27.06
CA ASP A 1105 15.41 -20.72 -28.48
C ASP A 1105 14.22 -20.12 -29.27
N PHE A 1106 12.99 -20.20 -28.72
CA PHE A 1106 11.82 -19.53 -29.31
C PHE A 1106 12.03 -18.02 -29.46
N VAL A 1107 12.52 -17.37 -28.40
CA VAL A 1107 12.75 -15.91 -28.35
C VAL A 1107 13.79 -15.45 -29.38
N ALA A 1108 14.86 -16.23 -29.59
CA ALA A 1108 15.99 -15.87 -30.45
C ALA A 1108 15.59 -15.58 -31.90
N GLU A 1109 14.63 -16.33 -32.45
CA GLU A 1109 14.16 -16.18 -33.84
C GLU A 1109 12.87 -15.32 -33.94
N ARG A 1110 12.18 -15.09 -32.82
CA ARG A 1110 10.77 -14.65 -32.83
C ARG A 1110 10.53 -13.32 -33.53
N VAL A 1111 11.46 -12.37 -33.41
CA VAL A 1111 11.27 -11.01 -33.92
C VAL A 1111 11.16 -10.99 -35.45
N ASP A 1112 11.99 -11.75 -36.16
CA ASP A 1112 11.97 -11.78 -37.63
C ASP A 1112 10.87 -12.69 -38.17
N VAL A 1113 10.65 -13.84 -37.53
CA VAL A 1113 9.50 -14.73 -37.82
C VAL A 1113 8.17 -13.98 -37.75
N GLN A 1114 8.00 -13.07 -36.79
CA GLN A 1114 6.78 -12.27 -36.67
C GLN A 1114 6.65 -11.17 -37.73
N ARG A 1115 7.77 -10.59 -38.18
CA ARG A 1115 7.75 -9.65 -39.33
C ARG A 1115 7.31 -10.37 -40.61
N GLU A 1116 7.79 -11.60 -40.83
CA GLU A 1116 7.38 -12.46 -41.95
C GLU A 1116 5.89 -12.83 -41.86
N HIS A 1117 5.43 -13.36 -40.72
CA HIS A 1117 4.02 -13.73 -40.51
C HIS A 1117 3.03 -12.58 -40.77
N ILE A 1118 3.38 -11.36 -40.34
CA ILE A 1118 2.58 -10.14 -40.54
C ILE A 1118 2.55 -9.76 -42.02
N LEU A 1119 3.71 -9.76 -42.70
CA LEU A 1119 3.79 -9.48 -44.14
C LEU A 1119 2.95 -10.47 -44.95
N GLU A 1120 3.10 -11.78 -44.70
CA GLU A 1120 2.32 -12.82 -45.38
C GLU A 1120 0.82 -12.58 -45.26
N TYR A 1121 0.32 -12.39 -44.04
CA TYR A 1121 -1.12 -12.26 -43.78
C TYR A 1121 -1.72 -11.05 -44.52
N PHE A 1122 -1.12 -9.87 -44.38
CA PHE A 1122 -1.64 -8.67 -45.03
C PHE A 1122 -1.46 -8.69 -46.57
N GLN A 1123 -0.37 -9.26 -47.09
CA GLN A 1123 -0.18 -9.43 -48.54
C GLN A 1123 -1.18 -10.43 -49.15
N ARG A 1124 -1.43 -11.58 -48.50
CA ARG A 1124 -2.43 -12.57 -48.93
C ARG A 1124 -3.84 -11.96 -49.00
N ARG A 1125 -4.14 -10.97 -48.14
CA ARG A 1125 -5.39 -10.20 -48.14
C ARG A 1125 -5.39 -8.96 -49.04
N GLY A 1126 -4.33 -8.74 -49.82
CA GLY A 1126 -4.29 -7.74 -50.88
C GLY A 1126 -3.97 -6.31 -50.42
N TYR A 1127 -3.49 -6.13 -49.18
CA TYR A 1127 -2.98 -4.86 -48.69
C TYR A 1127 -1.56 -4.61 -49.23
N ASP A 1128 -1.24 -3.35 -49.56
CA ASP A 1128 0.04 -2.95 -50.16
C ASP A 1128 1.14 -2.79 -49.09
N LEU A 1129 1.57 -3.92 -48.50
CA LEU A 1129 2.76 -4.02 -47.65
C LEU A 1129 3.91 -4.64 -48.46
N PRO A 1130 4.71 -3.88 -49.23
CA PRO A 1130 5.74 -4.44 -50.11
C PRO A 1130 6.97 -5.04 -49.40
N GLY A 1131 7.09 -4.90 -48.07
CA GLY A 1131 8.19 -5.44 -47.27
C GLY A 1131 8.46 -4.61 -46.01
N THR A 1132 9.70 -4.62 -45.54
CA THR A 1132 10.18 -3.78 -44.44
C THR A 1132 11.28 -2.81 -44.88
N TYR A 1133 11.57 -1.81 -44.04
CA TYR A 1133 12.70 -0.89 -44.16
C TYR A 1133 13.33 -0.61 -42.79
N VAL A 1134 14.60 -0.22 -42.77
CA VAL A 1134 15.29 0.29 -41.57
C VAL A 1134 15.12 1.80 -41.49
N LEU A 1135 14.60 2.29 -40.37
CA LEU A 1135 14.71 3.70 -39.96
C LEU A 1135 15.89 3.83 -38.99
N GLN A 1136 16.86 4.67 -39.33
CA GLN A 1136 17.81 5.19 -38.34
C GLN A 1136 17.38 6.60 -37.91
N THR A 1137 17.26 6.82 -36.60
CA THR A 1137 16.76 8.07 -36.03
C THR A 1137 17.39 8.36 -34.66
N GLY A 1138 17.02 9.50 -34.07
CA GLY A 1138 17.56 9.98 -32.80
C GLY A 1138 17.76 11.49 -32.78
N SER A 1139 18.33 11.97 -31.69
CA SER A 1139 18.55 13.39 -31.42
C SER A 1139 19.99 13.83 -31.70
N ARG A 1140 20.16 14.84 -32.56
CA ARG A 1140 21.47 15.49 -32.80
C ARG A 1140 21.92 16.40 -31.65
N GLN A 1141 21.07 16.59 -30.64
CA GLN A 1141 21.38 17.24 -29.36
C GLN A 1141 20.69 16.42 -28.25
N PRO A 1142 21.26 15.27 -27.84
CA PRO A 1142 20.62 14.36 -26.88
C PRO A 1142 20.18 15.04 -25.57
N GLU A 1143 20.88 16.09 -25.16
CA GLU A 1143 20.58 16.91 -23.99
C GLU A 1143 19.39 17.87 -24.16
N GLY A 1144 18.79 17.92 -25.35
CA GLY A 1144 17.75 18.88 -25.73
C GLY A 1144 16.44 18.29 -26.23
N GLY A 1145 16.35 16.97 -26.37
CA GLY A 1145 15.15 16.26 -26.79
C GLY A 1145 15.44 14.85 -27.28
N TYR A 1146 14.37 14.08 -27.48
CA TYR A 1146 14.38 12.74 -28.07
C TYR A 1146 13.38 12.66 -29.25
N VAL A 1147 13.36 11.52 -29.95
CA VAL A 1147 12.40 11.24 -31.02
C VAL A 1147 11.38 10.22 -30.51
N ARG A 1148 10.09 10.48 -30.70
CA ARG A 1148 9.03 9.46 -30.59
C ARG A 1148 8.74 8.91 -31.98
N VAL A 1149 8.76 7.59 -32.13
CA VAL A 1149 8.50 6.88 -33.40
C VAL A 1149 7.21 6.09 -33.22
N ALA A 1150 6.12 6.60 -33.79
CA ALA A 1150 4.74 6.25 -33.44
C ALA A 1150 4.46 6.30 -31.92
N LEU A 1151 4.66 5.17 -31.24
CA LEU A 1151 4.42 4.98 -29.80
C LEU A 1151 5.66 4.43 -29.06
N VAL A 1152 6.84 4.54 -29.67
CA VAL A 1152 8.14 4.22 -29.06
C VAL A 1152 8.89 5.52 -28.78
N ASP A 1153 9.26 5.75 -27.53
CA ASP A 1153 10.19 6.84 -27.19
C ASP A 1153 11.62 6.36 -27.38
N VAL A 1154 12.37 7.04 -28.24
CA VAL A 1154 13.80 6.79 -28.47
C VAL A 1154 14.59 7.43 -27.32
N ASP A 1155 14.38 6.89 -26.12
CA ASP A 1155 15.03 7.25 -24.89
C ASP A 1155 15.43 6.02 -24.06
N SER A 1156 16.45 6.17 -23.23
CA SER A 1156 16.93 5.17 -22.25
C SER A 1156 15.88 4.62 -21.27
N SER A 1157 14.72 5.25 -21.12
CA SER A 1157 13.57 4.72 -20.39
C SER A 1157 12.85 3.57 -21.12
N THR A 1158 13.09 3.36 -22.41
CA THR A 1158 12.45 2.31 -23.22
C THR A 1158 13.39 1.11 -23.42
N PRO A 1159 12.97 -0.14 -23.10
CA PRO A 1159 13.79 -1.34 -23.33
C PRO A 1159 14.23 -1.49 -24.79
N GLY A 1160 15.45 -1.98 -25.01
CA GLY A 1160 16.11 -2.03 -26.31
C GLY A 1160 16.67 -0.69 -26.83
N VAL A 1161 16.44 0.45 -26.15
CA VAL A 1161 16.97 1.77 -26.55
C VAL A 1161 18.15 2.18 -25.67
N THR A 1162 19.37 2.02 -26.18
CA THR A 1162 20.61 2.33 -25.43
C THR A 1162 21.24 3.69 -25.73
N ASP A 1163 20.84 4.36 -26.83
CA ASP A 1163 21.39 5.66 -27.23
C ASP A 1163 20.31 6.53 -27.92
N ARG A 1164 19.80 7.55 -27.20
CA ARG A 1164 18.84 8.54 -27.74
C ARG A 1164 19.41 9.42 -28.87
N SER A 1165 20.71 9.36 -29.16
CA SER A 1165 21.34 10.05 -30.29
C SER A 1165 21.25 9.29 -31.61
N SER A 1166 21.22 7.95 -31.56
CA SER A 1166 21.23 7.08 -32.74
C SER A 1166 20.69 5.68 -32.44
N TRP A 1167 19.40 5.48 -32.74
CA TRP A 1167 18.70 4.19 -32.68
C TRP A 1167 18.30 3.71 -34.08
N GLN A 1168 18.12 2.40 -34.23
CA GLN A 1168 17.64 1.78 -35.47
C GLN A 1168 16.43 0.88 -35.17
N GLY A 1169 15.38 0.98 -35.98
CA GLY A 1169 14.21 0.11 -35.91
C GLY A 1169 13.79 -0.35 -37.30
N VAL A 1170 13.22 -1.55 -37.40
CA VAL A 1170 12.68 -2.13 -38.64
C VAL A 1170 11.17 -1.92 -38.68
N TRP A 1171 10.66 -1.34 -39.76
CA TRP A 1171 9.26 -0.94 -39.90
C TRP A 1171 8.66 -1.49 -41.21
N PHE A 1172 7.34 -1.62 -41.25
CA PHE A 1172 6.63 -2.12 -42.44
C PHE A 1172 6.49 -1.02 -43.49
N ALA A 1173 7.00 -1.27 -44.70
CA ALA A 1173 6.77 -0.39 -45.85
C ALA A 1173 5.29 -0.45 -46.25
N GLY A 1174 4.72 0.67 -46.70
CA GLY A 1174 3.29 0.81 -46.99
C GLY A 1174 2.40 1.15 -45.79
N SER A 1175 2.96 1.22 -44.57
CA SER A 1175 2.32 1.82 -43.39
C SER A 1175 2.90 3.23 -43.15
N PRO A 1176 2.08 4.29 -43.10
CA PRO A 1176 2.55 5.63 -42.74
C PRO A 1176 3.04 5.66 -41.28
N LEU A 1177 4.23 6.22 -41.05
CA LEU A 1177 4.88 6.24 -39.72
C LEU A 1177 5.05 7.68 -39.24
N GLU A 1178 4.44 8.06 -38.10
CA GLU A 1178 4.64 9.37 -37.48
C GLU A 1178 5.93 9.41 -36.66
N LEU A 1179 6.77 10.41 -36.89
CA LEU A 1179 7.87 10.81 -36.00
C LEU A 1179 7.49 12.10 -35.28
N GLU A 1180 7.59 12.17 -33.95
CA GLU A 1180 7.51 13.42 -33.18
C GLU A 1180 8.85 13.76 -32.54
N ALA A 1181 9.31 15.00 -32.70
CA ALA A 1181 10.42 15.52 -31.94
C ALA A 1181 9.92 16.03 -30.56
N VAL A 1182 10.34 15.39 -29.48
CA VAL A 1182 9.94 15.74 -28.10
C VAL A 1182 11.09 16.52 -27.44
N PRO A 1183 10.95 17.84 -27.21
CA PRO A 1183 12.01 18.66 -26.62
C PRO A 1183 12.09 18.49 -25.10
N GLU A 1184 13.31 18.51 -24.56
CA GLU A 1184 13.55 18.59 -23.12
C GLU A 1184 13.21 19.99 -22.56
N PRO A 1185 12.95 20.12 -21.24
CA PRO A 1185 12.76 21.42 -20.59
C PRO A 1185 13.88 22.42 -20.90
N GLY A 1186 13.48 23.61 -21.37
CA GLY A 1186 14.42 24.67 -21.79
C GLY A 1186 14.89 24.60 -23.24
N TYR A 1187 14.46 23.60 -24.01
CA TYR A 1187 14.75 23.46 -25.43
C TYR A 1187 13.48 23.57 -26.28
N ARG A 1188 13.68 23.75 -27.59
CA ARG A 1188 12.63 23.58 -28.60
C ARG A 1188 13.18 22.79 -29.78
N PHE A 1189 12.28 22.10 -30.46
CA PHE A 1189 12.58 21.50 -31.76
C PHE A 1189 12.99 22.58 -32.78
N ALA A 1190 14.04 22.32 -33.55
CA ALA A 1190 14.64 23.25 -34.49
C ALA A 1190 14.41 22.82 -35.95
N ALA A 1191 14.76 21.57 -36.29
CA ALA A 1191 14.50 20.96 -37.61
C ALA A 1191 14.76 19.45 -37.62
N TRP A 1192 14.14 18.74 -38.56
CA TRP A 1192 14.51 17.39 -39.00
C TRP A 1192 15.68 17.44 -40.00
N HIS A 1193 16.48 16.37 -40.06
CA HIS A 1193 17.65 16.24 -40.94
C HIS A 1193 17.78 14.81 -41.45
N GLY A 1194 18.42 14.63 -42.61
CA GLY A 1194 18.68 13.32 -43.21
C GLY A 1194 18.00 13.18 -44.57
N ASP A 1195 17.54 11.99 -44.90
CA ASP A 1195 17.00 11.60 -46.21
C ASP A 1195 15.53 12.04 -46.40
N LEU A 1196 15.20 13.28 -46.06
CA LEU A 1196 13.82 13.81 -46.08
C LEU A 1196 13.15 13.67 -47.47
N ASP A 1197 13.92 13.84 -48.55
CA ASP A 1197 13.45 13.64 -49.94
C ASP A 1197 12.99 12.20 -50.22
N ALA A 1198 13.52 11.21 -49.49
CA ALA A 1198 13.14 9.80 -49.58
C ALA A 1198 12.09 9.40 -48.53
N ALA A 1199 12.10 10.05 -47.35
CA ALA A 1199 11.19 9.76 -46.25
C ALA A 1199 9.76 10.31 -46.46
N VAL A 1200 9.61 11.53 -47.00
CA VAL A 1200 8.29 12.14 -47.29
C VAL A 1200 8.03 12.36 -48.79
N GLY A 1201 8.97 11.92 -49.64
CA GLY A 1201 8.93 12.13 -51.08
C GLY A 1201 9.31 13.54 -51.52
N ALA A 1202 10.17 13.63 -52.54
CA ALA A 1202 10.75 14.87 -53.07
C ALA A 1202 9.74 15.89 -53.69
N ALA A 1203 8.44 15.65 -53.59
CA ALA A 1203 7.38 16.61 -53.93
C ALA A 1203 6.80 17.34 -52.71
N ALA A 1204 6.96 16.79 -51.50
CA ALA A 1204 6.55 17.39 -50.23
C ALA A 1204 7.75 17.95 -49.43
N ALA A 1205 8.93 17.36 -49.60
CA ALA A 1205 10.14 17.76 -48.87
C ALA A 1205 10.54 19.23 -49.08
N GLY A 1206 10.89 19.92 -47.99
CA GLY A 1206 11.36 21.30 -48.00
C GLY A 1206 11.40 21.97 -46.62
N ASP A 1207 11.89 23.21 -46.58
CA ASP A 1207 12.16 24.04 -45.38
C ASP A 1207 10.99 24.19 -44.38
N ALA A 1208 9.75 23.94 -44.82
CA ALA A 1208 8.54 24.01 -43.98
C ALA A 1208 8.33 22.68 -43.23
N VAL A 1209 8.18 21.57 -43.98
CA VAL A 1209 8.02 20.21 -43.45
C VAL A 1209 9.19 19.81 -42.55
N ALA A 1210 10.42 20.23 -42.91
CA ALA A 1210 11.60 20.04 -42.08
C ALA A 1210 11.54 20.76 -40.71
N ARG A 1211 10.53 21.61 -40.44
CA ARG A 1211 10.32 22.32 -39.16
C ARG A 1211 8.97 22.00 -38.50
N GLU A 1212 8.21 21.05 -39.03
CA GLU A 1212 6.99 20.56 -38.38
C GLU A 1212 7.40 19.57 -37.27
N ARG A 1213 6.90 19.76 -36.03
CA ARG A 1213 7.31 18.96 -34.86
C ARG A 1213 6.95 17.48 -35.03
N ARG A 1214 5.90 17.19 -35.79
CA ARG A 1214 5.50 15.87 -36.26
C ARG A 1214 5.80 15.74 -37.75
N LEU A 1215 6.22 14.56 -38.18
CA LEU A 1215 6.61 14.23 -39.55
C LEU A 1215 6.13 12.81 -39.88
N THR A 1216 5.14 12.67 -40.75
CA THR A 1216 4.72 11.36 -41.27
C THR A 1216 5.63 10.94 -42.42
N ILE A 1217 6.20 9.74 -42.36
CA ILE A 1217 7.09 9.18 -43.38
C ILE A 1217 6.48 7.92 -44.01
N GLU A 1218 6.72 7.74 -45.31
CA GLU A 1218 6.32 6.58 -46.12
C GLU A 1218 7.48 6.15 -47.05
N PRO A 1219 8.64 5.75 -46.51
CA PRO A 1219 9.82 5.46 -47.32
C PRO A 1219 9.71 4.11 -48.05
N THR A 1220 10.28 4.04 -49.26
CA THR A 1220 10.31 2.83 -50.09
C THR A 1220 11.60 2.00 -49.92
N GLY A 1221 12.23 2.09 -48.75
CA GLY A 1221 13.54 1.53 -48.44
C GLY A 1221 14.19 2.24 -47.24
N ASP A 1222 15.41 1.84 -46.86
CA ASP A 1222 16.08 2.34 -45.66
C ASP A 1222 16.34 3.86 -45.71
N VAL A 1223 16.17 4.55 -44.57
CA VAL A 1223 16.31 6.02 -44.46
C VAL A 1223 16.93 6.46 -43.12
N GLU A 1224 17.76 7.51 -43.17
CA GLU A 1224 18.22 8.24 -41.98
C GLU A 1224 17.34 9.49 -41.75
N VAL A 1225 16.68 9.63 -40.59
CA VAL A 1225 15.90 10.84 -40.22
C VAL A 1225 16.13 11.20 -38.75
N PHE A 1226 16.80 12.32 -38.48
CA PHE A 1226 17.17 12.76 -37.13
C PHE A 1226 16.52 14.09 -36.74
N ALA A 1227 16.10 14.21 -35.48
CA ALA A 1227 15.67 15.48 -34.90
C ALA A 1227 16.88 16.35 -34.51
N SER A 1228 16.65 17.66 -34.42
CA SER A 1228 17.57 18.59 -33.80
C SER A 1228 16.83 19.60 -32.92
N PHE A 1229 17.47 19.99 -31.83
CA PHE A 1229 16.92 20.86 -30.80
C PHE A 1229 17.85 22.03 -30.53
N GLU A 1230 17.27 23.19 -30.23
CA GLU A 1230 18.00 24.38 -29.81
C GLU A 1230 17.50 24.86 -28.44
N ARG A 1231 18.41 25.39 -27.61
CA ARG A 1231 18.03 26.01 -26.34
C ARG A 1231 17.15 27.23 -26.61
N VAL A 1232 16.05 27.34 -25.87
CA VAL A 1232 15.29 28.57 -25.79
C VAL A 1232 16.09 29.53 -24.93
N GLY A 1233 16.70 30.55 -25.54
CA GLY A 1233 17.28 31.67 -24.79
C GLY A 1233 16.18 32.52 -24.17
N ASN A 1234 16.42 32.99 -22.94
CA ASN A 1234 15.55 33.90 -22.18
C ASN A 1234 15.18 35.16 -22.99
#